data_AF-A0A969Y8N6-F1
#
_entry.id   AF-A0A969Y8N6-F1
#
_cell.length_a   1.000
_cell.length_b   1.000
_cell.length_c   1.000
_cell.angle_alpha   90.00
_cell.angle_beta   90.00
_cell.angle_gamma   90.00
#
_symmetry.space_group_name_H-M   'P 1'
#
loop_
_entity.id
_entity.type
_entity.pdbx_description
1 polymer ?
#
loop_
_entity_poly.entity_id
_entity_poly.type
_entity_poly.pdbx_seq_one_letter_code
_entity_poly.pdbx_strand_id
1 'polypeptide(L)'
;MNRSQVVGGLCAFLVLAPLSAGPGSEPTLVAGPIVANSGPHHRTIQQVWQFVDIQGQPAVSTNSHIELATGLNYLDTTTGQWIPAKAEFELTRSGYFIARHTQHQVILSPDPREEPTVDFMTPDGVRLRSRILGLAVVDPKTGTSALLAELKETRPDWIAPGEVIYRDAFDTVAADLRYSIGLDRFEQDIILRQQIPPELVADVGIDPRSARVLLMTEFFDPPLPEKTVRSLSLADQTVLTDEELAFGLMRIGLGSVFRTDESGPGLKVPVGKSWEQLEGRQFLIESVPYVKLGELLDGLPVPDQARLDSIRDKLRKTAKTERSDNGRNARTASVRSLPLLERKSTTAQARAETPGFKDGKMAVVGPTQTWNSINRLASLPARQPGVVFDYITLNGSQTNYTFKADTTYHVIGAVGLYQTTTLEGGAVVKFTNSASAQISIHGPIECKTDLYRPVVFTCKDDNTVGEKLNTNTPSGYYGNGLRLCTSGQALSNLRFAFADKALTLDYGGGTLSLTNVQFVNCQTACEHEEATLQVRNGLIHRVSYVSGGYCADFRGEHLTVHQCGRFLFDGYLYLTNCLVTALTNGWGSGILTTNKVVFSTSEIPNLFAQVGAGYHYLANNSPYRDYGTTNISSGLTAQLQSMTTYPPVELTDLVTTATRLDPQAARDTDLPDLGYHYPPIDYAVCTLTVTNYGSLTLGPGVALASFGDHGLRLENYGSLGAEGMPKAPVRLFRYNVVQEQPIDWGNTAYEPTILTGPCHDTLGGDAPPLASLRFVEFSGLGGYGNHLYSANGWFLFRQLALQDCTLWGGKAQFSGNTSSIIGLTNNLFVRTANKYYAWPQLSAYNNLFWGGSNRFDRYSGGGTWTFRDNAFHDTGLANVNASVVNDHNGYLGVGQTQIGGTTSSNVVVSTFTYTNSFLGSFYHYSTNLVNAGSRTASAAGLYHYTVRADQTKETTSTVDIGFHYVATDASGNPQDCDGDGLPDYFEDRNGNGTVDSGETNWQSSENGTTGTAGLQVFTRLE
;
A
#
# COMPACT_ATOMS: atom_id res chain seq x y z
N MET A 1 15.74 79.88 -13.91
CA MET A 1 16.94 80.50 -14.51
C MET A 1 18.16 80.07 -13.72
N ASN A 2 19.18 79.55 -14.41
CA ASN A 2 20.59 79.40 -14.01
C ASN A 2 20.85 78.54 -12.75
N ARG A 3 21.55 77.40 -12.79
CA ARG A 3 22.94 77.23 -13.24
C ARG A 3 23.26 75.73 -13.31
N SER A 4 24.02 75.38 -14.33
CA SER A 4 24.82 74.17 -14.48
C SER A 4 25.88 74.03 -13.38
N GLN A 5 26.12 72.81 -12.88
CA GLN A 5 27.46 72.32 -12.60
C GLN A 5 27.56 70.82 -12.90
N VAL A 6 28.66 70.48 -13.55
CA VAL A 6 29.13 69.15 -13.97
C VAL A 6 29.70 68.41 -12.77
N VAL A 7 29.34 67.13 -12.59
CA VAL A 7 30.13 66.06 -11.94
C VAL A 7 29.70 64.78 -12.68
N GLY A 8 30.56 64.06 -13.42
CA GLY A 8 31.74 63.36 -12.92
C GLY A 8 31.32 61.94 -12.51
N GLY A 9 31.40 60.98 -13.43
CA GLY A 9 30.89 59.62 -13.25
C GLY A 9 31.70 58.77 -12.27
N LEU A 10 31.02 57.80 -11.66
CA LEU A 10 31.59 56.55 -11.16
C LEU A 10 30.66 55.41 -11.58
N CYS A 11 31.20 54.44 -12.30
CA CYS A 11 30.50 53.19 -12.62
C CYS A 11 30.20 52.42 -11.33
N ALA A 12 28.91 52.13 -11.09
CA ALA A 12 28.49 51.12 -10.13
C ALA A 12 27.97 49.91 -10.91
N PHE A 13 28.67 48.79 -10.77
CA PHE A 13 28.16 47.46 -11.11
C PHE A 13 26.87 47.24 -10.32
N LEU A 14 25.72 47.22 -11.00
CA LEU A 14 24.47 46.78 -10.40
C LEU A 14 24.49 45.25 -10.36
N VAL A 15 24.85 44.70 -9.20
CA VAL A 15 24.48 43.34 -8.82
C VAL A 15 22.95 43.33 -8.74
N LEU A 16 22.29 42.75 -9.74
CA LEU A 16 20.88 42.41 -9.65
C LEU A 16 20.76 41.33 -8.56
N ALA A 17 20.22 41.72 -7.41
CA ALA A 17 19.78 40.78 -6.40
C ALA A 17 18.71 39.85 -7.00
N PRO A 18 18.68 38.55 -6.64
CA PRO A 18 17.60 37.67 -7.06
C PRO A 18 16.28 38.26 -6.54
N LEU A 19 15.27 38.36 -7.42
CA LEU A 19 13.90 38.58 -6.97
C LEU A 19 13.53 37.44 -6.03
N SER A 20 13.47 37.73 -4.72
CA SER A 20 12.76 36.86 -3.79
C SER A 20 11.28 36.86 -4.21
N ALA A 21 10.78 35.71 -4.66
CA ALA A 21 9.35 35.47 -4.68
C ALA A 21 8.82 35.77 -3.28
N GLY A 22 7.76 36.59 -3.18
CA GLY A 22 7.09 36.79 -1.89
C GLY A 22 6.66 35.45 -1.30
N PRO A 23 6.48 35.32 0.02
CA PRO A 23 6.01 34.08 0.62
C PRO A 23 4.68 33.69 -0.03
N GLY A 24 4.67 32.58 -0.77
CA GLY A 24 3.46 32.02 -1.33
C GLY A 24 2.48 31.73 -0.19
N SER A 25 1.21 32.10 -0.36
CA SER A 25 0.18 31.79 0.62
C SER A 25 -0.02 30.27 0.71
N GLU A 26 -0.14 29.72 1.92
CA GLU A 26 -0.43 28.30 2.08
C GLU A 26 -1.68 27.88 1.28
N PRO A 27 -1.70 26.68 0.69
CA PRO A 27 -2.87 26.16 -0.02
C PRO A 27 -4.08 26.19 0.90
N THR A 28 -5.20 26.75 0.41
CA THR A 28 -6.46 26.82 1.16
C THR A 28 -7.54 26.03 0.47
N LEU A 29 -8.42 25.40 1.25
CA LEU A 29 -9.56 24.65 0.73
C LEU A 29 -10.64 25.63 0.25
N VAL A 30 -11.05 25.55 -1.02
CA VAL A 30 -12.05 26.45 -1.63
C VAL A 30 -13.47 25.99 -1.34
N ALA A 31 -13.70 24.67 -1.38
CA ALA A 31 -14.99 24.05 -1.20
C ALA A 31 -14.84 22.74 -0.44
N GLY A 32 -15.88 22.38 0.34
CA GLY A 32 -15.91 21.11 1.08
C GLY A 32 -15.76 19.89 0.16
N PRO A 33 -15.30 18.76 0.70
CA PRO A 33 -15.11 17.53 -0.07
C PRO A 33 -16.41 17.08 -0.73
N ILE A 34 -16.34 16.70 -2.00
CA ILE A 34 -17.44 16.07 -2.73
C ILE A 34 -17.14 14.59 -2.97
N VAL A 35 -18.18 13.76 -2.96
CA VAL A 35 -18.08 12.34 -3.32
C VAL A 35 -18.28 12.23 -4.83
N ALA A 36 -17.20 11.90 -5.56
CA ALA A 36 -17.21 11.79 -7.01
C ALA A 36 -17.67 10.41 -7.51
N ASN A 37 -17.38 9.36 -6.72
CA ASN A 37 -17.78 7.99 -7.00
C ASN A 37 -17.89 7.21 -5.68
N SER A 38 -18.76 6.20 -5.64
CA SER A 38 -18.95 5.32 -4.48
C SER A 38 -19.12 3.87 -4.92
N GLY A 39 -18.46 2.97 -4.20
CA GLY A 39 -18.65 1.53 -4.29
C GLY A 39 -18.88 0.92 -2.92
N PRO A 40 -18.98 -0.43 -2.82
CA PRO A 40 -19.25 -1.11 -1.55
C PRO A 40 -18.23 -0.77 -0.44
N HIS A 41 -16.95 -0.72 -0.77
CA HIS A 41 -15.84 -0.58 0.19
C HIS A 41 -15.01 0.69 0.01
N HIS A 42 -15.43 1.58 -0.90
CA HIS A 42 -14.68 2.78 -1.22
C HIS A 42 -15.58 3.95 -1.58
N ARG A 43 -15.02 5.15 -1.48
CA ARG A 43 -15.54 6.33 -2.17
C ARG A 43 -14.38 7.22 -2.63
N THR A 44 -14.53 7.82 -3.80
CA THR A 44 -13.57 8.79 -4.32
C THR A 44 -13.98 10.16 -3.84
N ILE A 45 -13.10 10.81 -3.09
CA ILE A 45 -13.29 12.18 -2.61
C ILE A 45 -12.53 13.11 -3.55
N GLN A 46 -13.15 14.24 -3.87
CA GLN A 46 -12.52 15.35 -4.58
C GLN A 46 -12.61 16.61 -3.73
N GLN A 47 -11.51 17.35 -3.69
CA GLN A 47 -11.39 18.62 -2.98
C GLN A 47 -10.72 19.64 -3.88
N VAL A 48 -11.29 20.83 -3.96
CA VAL A 48 -10.71 21.94 -4.71
C VAL A 48 -9.86 22.76 -3.76
N TRP A 49 -8.56 22.74 -4.01
CA TRP A 49 -7.58 23.56 -3.32
C TRP A 49 -7.26 24.77 -4.17
N GLN A 50 -7.23 25.94 -3.54
CA GLN A 50 -6.71 27.15 -4.13
C GLN A 50 -5.29 27.32 -3.62
N PHE A 51 -4.40 27.51 -4.58
CA PHE A 51 -3.02 27.86 -4.36
C PHE A 51 -2.73 29.09 -5.22
N VAL A 52 -1.57 29.67 -5.00
CA VAL A 52 -0.99 30.64 -5.93
C VAL A 52 -0.14 29.81 -6.87
N ASP A 53 -0.26 29.92 -8.19
CA ASP A 53 0.62 29.22 -9.12
C ASP A 53 2.01 29.84 -9.16
N ILE A 54 2.87 29.25 -9.98
CA ILE A 54 4.26 29.67 -10.14
C ILE A 54 4.39 31.06 -10.78
N GLN A 55 3.28 31.65 -11.28
CA GLN A 55 3.16 33.01 -11.81
C GLN A 55 2.72 34.01 -10.72
N GLY A 56 2.47 33.57 -9.49
CA GLY A 56 1.88 34.42 -8.46
C GLY A 56 0.37 34.65 -8.63
N GLN A 57 -0.31 33.88 -9.49
CA GLN A 57 -1.75 34.01 -9.77
C GLN A 57 -2.58 32.97 -8.99
N PRO A 58 -3.82 33.27 -8.59
CA PRO A 58 -4.70 32.25 -8.02
C PRO A 58 -4.95 31.10 -9.01
N ALA A 59 -4.59 29.88 -8.61
CA ALA A 59 -4.85 28.66 -9.34
C ALA A 59 -5.60 27.66 -8.46
N VAL A 60 -6.27 26.71 -9.10
CA VAL A 60 -7.01 25.66 -8.40
C VAL A 60 -6.55 24.28 -8.85
N SER A 61 -6.39 23.37 -7.89
CA SER A 61 -6.12 21.96 -8.12
C SER A 61 -7.26 21.18 -7.53
N THR A 62 -7.79 20.24 -8.30
CA THR A 62 -8.73 19.25 -7.76
C THR A 62 -7.92 18.06 -7.32
N ASN A 63 -7.66 17.98 -6.02
CA ASN A 63 -7.01 16.83 -5.42
C ASN A 63 -8.05 15.72 -5.27
N SER A 64 -7.67 14.49 -5.52
CA SER A 64 -8.55 13.35 -5.36
C SER A 64 -7.88 12.21 -4.62
N HIS A 65 -8.60 11.59 -3.69
CA HIS A 65 -8.14 10.40 -2.99
C HIS A 65 -9.27 9.37 -2.88
N ILE A 66 -8.91 8.11 -2.66
CA ILE A 66 -9.86 7.03 -2.43
C ILE A 66 -9.90 6.73 -0.94
N GLU A 67 -11.05 6.96 -0.31
CA GLU A 67 -11.29 6.46 1.04
C GLU A 67 -11.63 4.98 1.01
N LEU A 68 -11.03 4.21 1.91
CA LEU A 68 -11.17 2.76 2.00
C LEU A 68 -11.62 2.33 3.41
N ALA A 69 -12.69 1.55 3.44
CA ALA A 69 -13.10 0.74 4.59
C ALA A 69 -14.05 -0.36 4.13
N THR A 70 -13.96 -1.53 4.75
CA THR A 70 -14.90 -2.62 4.52
C THR A 70 -16.30 -2.22 4.96
N GLY A 71 -17.27 -2.56 4.12
CA GLY A 71 -18.67 -2.15 4.31
C GLY A 71 -18.94 -0.65 4.34
N LEU A 72 -18.06 0.21 3.80
CA LEU A 72 -18.19 1.67 3.87
C LEU A 72 -19.55 2.21 3.37
N ASN A 73 -20.09 1.58 2.31
CA ASN A 73 -21.40 1.92 1.76
C ASN A 73 -22.29 0.69 1.67
N TYR A 74 -23.60 0.88 1.76
CA TYR A 74 -24.61 -0.13 1.43
C TYR A 74 -25.42 0.30 0.21
N LEU A 75 -25.97 -0.68 -0.52
CA LEU A 75 -26.77 -0.42 -1.71
C LEU A 75 -28.21 -0.10 -1.28
N ASP A 76 -28.66 1.13 -1.48
CA ASP A 76 -30.08 1.45 -1.34
C ASP A 76 -30.85 0.80 -2.49
N THR A 77 -31.61 -0.24 -2.15
CA THR A 77 -32.36 -1.02 -3.15
C THR A 77 -33.51 -0.25 -3.81
N THR A 78 -33.87 0.94 -3.31
CA THR A 78 -34.89 1.80 -3.91
C THR A 78 -34.30 2.67 -5.02
N THR A 79 -33.13 3.26 -4.77
CA THR A 79 -32.46 4.19 -5.70
C THR A 79 -31.40 3.53 -6.57
N GLY A 80 -30.92 2.33 -6.19
CA GLY A 80 -29.79 1.64 -6.82
C GLY A 80 -28.44 2.32 -6.57
N GLN A 81 -28.36 3.23 -5.61
CA GLN A 81 -27.16 4.00 -5.31
C GLN A 81 -26.42 3.46 -4.07
N TRP A 82 -25.10 3.53 -4.09
CA TRP A 82 -24.27 3.28 -2.91
C TRP A 82 -24.31 4.50 -2.00
N ILE A 83 -24.79 4.31 -0.76
CA ILE A 83 -24.87 5.36 0.25
C ILE A 83 -24.14 4.95 1.53
N PRO A 84 -23.69 5.93 2.36
CA PRO A 84 -22.91 5.62 3.56
C PRO A 84 -23.63 4.66 4.50
N ALA A 85 -22.93 3.59 4.88
CA ALA A 85 -23.44 2.59 5.80
C ALA A 85 -23.37 3.06 7.26
N LYS A 86 -24.22 2.48 8.10
CA LYS A 86 -24.30 2.75 9.54
C LYS A 86 -24.38 1.44 10.31
N ALA A 87 -23.40 1.22 11.18
CA ALA A 87 -23.37 0.11 12.12
C ALA A 87 -24.26 0.42 13.34
N GLU A 88 -25.58 0.39 13.12
CA GLU A 88 -26.56 0.62 14.16
C GLU A 88 -27.75 -0.34 14.04
N PHE A 89 -28.29 -0.72 15.19
CA PHE A 89 -29.56 -1.41 15.28
C PHE A 89 -30.73 -0.41 15.23
N GLU A 90 -31.91 -0.95 14.92
CA GLU A 90 -33.19 -0.27 15.06
C GLU A 90 -34.14 -1.20 15.82
N LEU A 91 -34.98 -0.64 16.69
CA LEU A 91 -35.94 -1.40 17.49
C LEU A 91 -37.32 -1.42 16.81
N THR A 92 -37.85 -2.61 16.56
CA THR A 92 -39.22 -2.81 16.06
C THR A 92 -40.24 -2.74 17.18
N ARG A 93 -41.52 -2.50 16.85
CA ARG A 93 -42.63 -2.54 17.83
C ARG A 93 -42.79 -3.90 18.52
N SER A 94 -42.45 -4.96 17.80
CA SER A 94 -42.50 -6.34 18.28
C SER A 94 -41.26 -6.72 19.12
N GLY A 95 -40.31 -5.80 19.36
CA GLY A 95 -39.17 -6.00 20.25
C GLY A 95 -37.93 -6.60 19.60
N TYR A 96 -37.96 -6.91 18.30
CA TYR A 96 -36.78 -7.32 17.54
C TYR A 96 -35.84 -6.14 17.31
N PHE A 97 -34.54 -6.41 17.36
CA PHE A 97 -33.51 -5.50 16.88
C PHE A 97 -33.13 -5.88 15.46
N ILE A 98 -33.06 -4.89 14.58
CA ILE A 98 -32.66 -5.10 13.18
C ILE A 98 -31.49 -4.21 12.82
N ALA A 99 -30.58 -4.69 11.99
CA ALA A 99 -29.56 -3.87 11.35
C ALA A 99 -29.67 -4.06 9.83
N ARG A 100 -29.97 -2.96 9.13
CA ARG A 100 -30.26 -2.98 7.67
C ARG A 100 -29.55 -1.90 6.85
N HIS A 101 -28.84 -0.99 7.53
CA HIS A 101 -28.02 0.06 6.89
C HIS A 101 -26.54 -0.32 6.81
N THR A 102 -26.23 -1.61 6.94
CA THR A 102 -24.95 -2.26 6.67
C THR A 102 -25.11 -3.13 5.42
N GLN A 103 -23.99 -3.57 4.82
CA GLN A 103 -24.05 -4.49 3.68
C GLN A 103 -24.59 -5.87 4.07
N HIS A 104 -24.10 -6.40 5.21
CA HIS A 104 -24.73 -7.54 5.85
C HIS A 104 -25.94 -7.06 6.66
N GLN A 105 -26.93 -7.90 6.87
CA GLN A 105 -28.15 -7.53 7.56
C GLN A 105 -28.46 -8.54 8.67
N VAL A 106 -28.95 -8.05 9.81
CA VAL A 106 -29.15 -8.88 11.00
C VAL A 106 -30.53 -8.63 11.61
N ILE A 107 -31.18 -9.68 12.08
CA ILE A 107 -32.35 -9.64 12.94
C ILE A 107 -32.02 -10.41 14.22
N LEU A 108 -32.18 -9.75 15.37
CA LEU A 108 -32.04 -10.34 16.70
C LEU A 108 -33.41 -10.47 17.38
N SER A 109 -33.70 -11.65 17.91
CA SER A 109 -34.95 -11.93 18.61
C SER A 109 -35.07 -11.20 19.96
N PRO A 110 -36.28 -10.76 20.38
CA PRO A 110 -36.50 -10.25 21.74
C PRO A 110 -36.25 -11.28 22.86
N ASP A 111 -36.16 -12.57 22.55
CA ASP A 111 -35.84 -13.65 23.50
C ASP A 111 -34.71 -14.51 22.91
N PRO A 112 -33.57 -14.66 23.60
CA PRO A 112 -32.42 -15.35 23.05
C PRO A 112 -32.68 -16.84 22.79
N ARG A 113 -33.79 -17.42 23.28
CA ARG A 113 -34.15 -18.82 23.06
C ARG A 113 -34.93 -19.08 21.77
N GLU A 114 -35.48 -18.05 21.12
CA GLU A 114 -36.28 -18.23 19.89
C GLU A 114 -35.45 -18.87 18.77
N GLU A 115 -36.10 -19.63 17.89
CA GLU A 115 -35.46 -20.24 16.71
C GLU A 115 -35.84 -19.45 15.44
N PRO A 116 -34.91 -18.71 14.81
CA PRO A 116 -33.55 -18.40 15.27
C PRO A 116 -33.47 -17.19 16.21
N THR A 117 -32.40 -17.12 17.00
CA THR A 117 -32.04 -15.91 17.77
C THR A 117 -31.44 -14.87 16.85
N VAL A 118 -30.57 -15.33 15.96
CA VAL A 118 -29.87 -14.54 14.96
C VAL A 118 -30.31 -15.00 13.58
N ASP A 119 -30.92 -14.11 12.81
CA ASP A 119 -31.16 -14.29 11.38
C ASP A 119 -30.26 -13.29 10.64
N PHE A 120 -29.25 -13.81 9.95
CA PHE A 120 -28.15 -13.06 9.36
C PHE A 120 -28.15 -13.25 7.84
N MET A 121 -27.98 -12.17 7.10
CA MET A 121 -27.83 -12.16 5.65
C MET A 121 -26.48 -11.55 5.27
N THR A 122 -25.68 -12.28 4.51
CA THR A 122 -24.41 -11.80 3.97
C THR A 122 -24.64 -10.78 2.84
N PRO A 123 -23.63 -9.96 2.47
CA PRO A 123 -23.75 -9.01 1.35
C PRO A 123 -24.12 -9.66 0.01
N ASP A 124 -23.77 -10.93 -0.20
CA ASP A 124 -24.06 -11.72 -1.41
C ASP A 124 -25.31 -12.59 -1.30
N GLY A 125 -26.13 -12.41 -0.26
CA GLY A 125 -27.45 -13.04 -0.12
C GLY A 125 -27.46 -14.44 0.48
N VAL A 126 -26.35 -14.87 1.10
CA VAL A 126 -26.27 -16.11 1.85
C VAL A 126 -26.91 -15.89 3.22
N ARG A 127 -27.89 -16.73 3.58
CA ARG A 127 -28.62 -16.60 4.84
C ARG A 127 -28.13 -17.60 5.88
N LEU A 128 -27.81 -17.11 7.08
CA LEU A 128 -27.41 -17.91 8.23
C LEU A 128 -28.41 -17.67 9.36
N ARG A 129 -28.97 -18.76 9.89
CA ARG A 129 -29.88 -18.71 11.03
C ARG A 129 -29.26 -19.50 12.16
N SER A 130 -29.05 -18.89 13.31
CA SER A 130 -28.37 -19.54 14.43
C SER A 130 -28.98 -19.24 15.79
N ARG A 131 -28.67 -20.11 16.74
CA ARG A 131 -28.97 -19.95 18.17
C ARG A 131 -27.90 -20.67 18.99
N ILE A 132 -27.46 -20.05 20.08
CA ILE A 132 -26.60 -20.70 21.06
C ILE A 132 -27.38 -21.79 21.79
N LEU A 133 -26.87 -23.01 21.80
CA LEU A 133 -27.43 -24.09 22.60
C LEU A 133 -27.01 -23.94 24.07
N GLY A 134 -25.72 -23.71 24.30
CA GLY A 134 -25.19 -23.62 25.66
C GLY A 134 -23.66 -23.74 25.74
N LEU A 135 -23.18 -23.71 26.97
CA LEU A 135 -21.78 -23.99 27.33
C LEU A 135 -21.68 -25.44 27.80
N ALA A 136 -20.64 -26.15 27.37
CA ALA A 136 -20.36 -27.53 27.78
C ALA A 136 -18.89 -27.70 28.17
N VAL A 137 -18.59 -28.79 28.84
CA VAL A 137 -17.22 -29.24 29.13
C VAL A 137 -17.02 -30.66 28.63
N VAL A 138 -15.86 -30.94 28.05
CA VAL A 138 -15.50 -32.28 27.56
C VAL A 138 -14.08 -32.65 27.99
N ASP A 139 -13.87 -33.91 28.34
CA ASP A 139 -12.54 -34.51 28.40
C ASP A 139 -12.23 -35.21 27.06
N PRO A 140 -11.31 -34.66 26.24
CA PRO A 140 -10.95 -35.28 24.96
C PRO A 140 -10.24 -36.64 25.13
N LYS A 141 -9.72 -36.97 26.32
CA LYS A 141 -9.07 -38.28 26.56
C LYS A 141 -10.09 -39.39 26.77
N THR A 142 -11.14 -39.12 27.54
CA THR A 142 -12.14 -40.13 27.92
C THR A 142 -13.42 -40.05 27.08
N GLY A 143 -13.64 -38.96 26.35
CA GLY A 143 -14.89 -38.68 25.64
C GLY A 143 -16.06 -38.35 26.57
N THR A 144 -15.80 -38.12 27.87
CA THR A 144 -16.83 -37.70 28.83
C THR A 144 -17.17 -36.23 28.62
N SER A 145 -18.45 -35.90 28.50
CA SER A 145 -18.91 -34.52 28.36
C SER A 145 -20.14 -34.23 29.21
N ALA A 146 -20.32 -32.96 29.58
CA ALA A 146 -21.46 -32.49 30.38
C ALA A 146 -21.82 -31.04 30.03
N LEU A 147 -23.07 -30.66 30.24
CA LEU A 147 -23.57 -29.31 29.95
C LEU A 147 -23.36 -28.40 31.18
N LEU A 148 -22.68 -27.27 30.97
CA LEU A 148 -22.46 -26.27 32.00
C LEU A 148 -23.65 -25.33 32.15
N ALA A 149 -24.20 -24.82 31.03
CA ALA A 149 -25.31 -23.88 31.04
C ALA A 149 -26.08 -23.85 29.70
N GLU A 150 -27.34 -23.41 29.76
CA GLU A 150 -28.23 -23.19 28.60
C GLU A 150 -28.78 -21.77 28.62
N LEU A 151 -29.28 -21.31 27.48
CA LEU A 151 -30.02 -20.04 27.41
C LEU A 151 -31.32 -20.10 28.23
N LYS A 152 -31.58 -19.04 28.99
CA LYS A 152 -32.85 -18.79 29.67
C LYS A 152 -33.57 -17.56 29.10
N GLU A 153 -34.81 -17.38 29.52
CA GLU A 153 -35.58 -16.18 29.15
C GLU A 153 -34.93 -14.94 29.75
N THR A 154 -34.61 -13.97 28.90
CA THR A 154 -34.17 -12.64 29.32
C THR A 154 -34.50 -11.64 28.21
N ARG A 155 -34.60 -10.37 28.58
CA ARG A 155 -34.85 -9.29 27.61
C ARG A 155 -33.55 -8.59 27.26
N PRO A 156 -33.35 -8.20 26.00
CA PRO A 156 -32.19 -7.44 25.58
C PRO A 156 -32.25 -5.99 26.08
N ASP A 157 -31.10 -5.48 26.53
CA ASP A 157 -30.83 -4.07 26.70
C ASP A 157 -30.10 -3.51 25.46
N TRP A 158 -30.55 -2.37 24.96
CA TRP A 158 -29.82 -1.61 23.96
C TRP A 158 -28.77 -0.76 24.68
N ILE A 159 -27.48 -1.04 24.49
CA ILE A 159 -26.39 -0.39 25.26
C ILE A 159 -25.50 0.56 24.44
N ALA A 160 -25.48 0.42 23.12
CA ALA A 160 -24.92 1.40 22.18
C ALA A 160 -25.62 1.27 20.83
N PRO A 161 -25.51 2.24 19.89
CA PRO A 161 -26.15 2.15 18.58
C PRO A 161 -25.97 0.79 17.90
N GLY A 162 -24.75 0.25 17.91
CA GLY A 162 -24.41 -1.06 17.34
C GLY A 162 -24.25 -2.20 18.35
N GLU A 163 -24.70 -2.07 19.61
CA GLU A 163 -24.53 -3.13 20.64
C GLU A 163 -25.84 -3.43 21.39
N VAL A 164 -26.19 -4.72 21.43
CA VAL A 164 -27.36 -5.26 22.17
C VAL A 164 -26.87 -6.35 23.12
N ILE A 165 -27.33 -6.33 24.38
CA ILE A 165 -26.91 -7.30 25.39
C ILE A 165 -28.10 -7.97 26.08
N TYR A 166 -28.08 -9.29 26.14
CA TYR A 166 -28.96 -10.11 26.96
C TYR A 166 -28.24 -10.39 28.28
N ARG A 167 -28.65 -9.70 29.35
CA ARG A 167 -28.02 -9.84 30.66
C ARG A 167 -28.42 -11.13 31.34
N ASP A 168 -27.46 -11.77 32.02
CA ASP A 168 -27.63 -13.05 32.71
C ASP A 168 -28.42 -14.02 31.81
N ALA A 169 -27.93 -14.25 30.59
CA ALA A 169 -28.64 -14.98 29.54
C ALA A 169 -28.66 -16.50 29.78
N PHE A 170 -27.92 -16.99 30.77
CA PHE A 170 -27.73 -18.41 31.04
C PHE A 170 -28.34 -18.84 32.37
N ASP A 171 -28.82 -20.08 32.45
CA ASP A 171 -29.55 -20.59 33.60
C ASP A 171 -28.68 -20.86 34.84
N THR A 172 -27.57 -21.56 34.66
CA THR A 172 -26.68 -22.03 35.76
C THR A 172 -25.40 -21.21 35.87
N VAL A 173 -24.82 -20.75 34.75
CA VAL A 173 -23.62 -19.91 34.74
C VAL A 173 -24.02 -18.44 34.67
N ALA A 174 -23.38 -17.58 35.46
CA ALA A 174 -23.58 -16.12 35.36
C ALA A 174 -22.81 -15.59 34.15
N ALA A 175 -23.51 -15.41 33.04
CA ALA A 175 -22.93 -14.91 31.80
C ALA A 175 -23.92 -14.04 31.02
N ASP A 176 -23.39 -13.00 30.37
CA ASP A 176 -24.15 -12.19 29.42
C ASP A 176 -23.92 -12.69 27.99
N LEU A 177 -24.91 -12.47 27.12
CA LEU A 177 -24.78 -12.66 25.68
C LEU A 177 -24.87 -11.28 25.01
N ARG A 178 -23.80 -10.84 24.35
CA ARG A 178 -23.76 -9.56 23.65
C ARG A 178 -23.59 -9.78 22.15
N TYR A 179 -24.33 -9.01 21.36
CA TYR A 179 -24.13 -8.90 19.93
C TYR A 179 -23.68 -7.49 19.57
N SER A 180 -22.64 -7.41 18.75
CA SER A 180 -22.10 -6.16 18.25
C SER A 180 -22.12 -6.17 16.73
N ILE A 181 -22.46 -5.04 16.11
CA ILE A 181 -22.38 -4.86 14.66
C ILE A 181 -21.37 -3.75 14.33
N GLY A 182 -20.52 -4.02 13.35
CA GLY A 182 -19.64 -3.07 12.67
C GLY A 182 -20.02 -2.94 11.20
N LEU A 183 -19.39 -2.02 10.48
CA LEU A 183 -19.59 -1.94 9.02
C LEU A 183 -19.06 -3.21 8.32
N ASP A 184 -18.01 -3.78 8.90
CA ASP A 184 -17.22 -4.86 8.38
C ASP A 184 -17.44 -6.20 9.10
N ARG A 185 -18.23 -6.22 10.18
CA ARG A 185 -18.34 -7.42 11.02
C ARG A 185 -19.63 -7.52 11.81
N PHE A 186 -19.92 -8.74 12.24
CA PHE A 186 -20.93 -9.06 13.26
C PHE A 186 -20.30 -10.01 14.29
N GLU A 187 -20.43 -9.68 15.57
CA GLU A 187 -19.78 -10.36 16.69
C GLU A 187 -20.82 -10.95 17.64
N GLN A 188 -20.52 -12.14 18.17
CA GLN A 188 -21.29 -12.79 19.22
C GLN A 188 -20.38 -13.08 20.41
N ASP A 189 -20.54 -12.31 21.48
CA ASP A 189 -19.75 -12.41 22.70
C ASP A 189 -20.53 -13.13 23.82
N ILE A 190 -19.91 -14.15 24.43
CA ILE A 190 -20.31 -14.66 25.74
C ILE A 190 -19.40 -14.11 26.82
N ILE A 191 -19.95 -13.33 27.73
CA ILE A 191 -19.19 -12.66 28.80
C ILE A 191 -19.44 -13.39 30.11
N LEU A 192 -18.50 -14.23 30.54
CA LEU A 192 -18.53 -14.88 31.85
C LEU A 192 -18.34 -13.83 32.95
N ARG A 193 -19.25 -13.80 33.93
CA ARG A 193 -19.23 -12.88 35.08
C ARG A 193 -18.73 -13.51 36.38
N GLN A 194 -18.58 -14.83 36.40
CA GLN A 194 -18.12 -15.60 37.54
C GLN A 194 -17.16 -16.69 37.10
N GLN A 195 -16.38 -17.20 38.05
CA GLN A 195 -15.49 -18.35 37.83
C GLN A 195 -16.28 -19.62 37.46
N ILE A 196 -15.62 -20.54 36.76
CA ILE A 196 -16.04 -21.94 36.64
C ILE A 196 -15.02 -22.76 37.45
N PRO A 197 -15.27 -23.05 38.74
CA PRO A 197 -14.27 -23.70 39.58
C PRO A 197 -13.91 -25.12 39.13
N PRO A 198 -12.62 -25.53 39.25
CA PRO A 198 -12.14 -26.83 38.76
C PRO A 198 -12.77 -28.02 39.48
N GLU A 199 -13.21 -27.85 40.73
CA GLU A 199 -13.93 -28.88 41.48
C GLU A 199 -15.28 -29.26 40.83
N LEU A 200 -15.95 -28.32 40.17
CA LEU A 200 -17.21 -28.61 39.46
C LEU A 200 -16.97 -29.51 38.25
N VAL A 201 -15.86 -29.28 37.54
CA VAL A 201 -15.47 -30.10 36.39
C VAL A 201 -15.08 -31.51 36.85
N ALA A 202 -14.33 -31.61 37.95
CA ALA A 202 -13.92 -32.88 38.54
C ALA A 202 -15.11 -33.72 39.07
N ASP A 203 -16.16 -33.08 39.58
CA ASP A 203 -17.35 -33.74 40.17
C ASP A 203 -18.10 -34.69 39.20
N VAL A 204 -17.90 -34.55 37.88
CA VAL A 204 -18.47 -35.43 36.84
C VAL A 204 -17.46 -36.36 36.18
N GLY A 205 -16.28 -36.54 36.78
CA GLY A 205 -15.25 -37.45 36.29
C GLY A 205 -14.47 -36.92 35.08
N ILE A 206 -14.49 -35.61 34.83
CA ILE A 206 -13.69 -34.92 33.82
C ILE A 206 -12.44 -34.35 34.50
N ASP A 207 -11.24 -34.68 34.01
CA ASP A 207 -9.98 -34.10 34.52
C ASP A 207 -9.82 -32.65 34.03
N PRO A 208 -9.82 -31.63 34.92
CA PRO A 208 -9.64 -30.24 34.52
C PRO A 208 -8.34 -29.97 33.73
N ARG A 209 -7.32 -30.83 33.88
CA ARG A 209 -6.04 -30.70 33.18
C ARG A 209 -6.10 -31.08 31.70
N SER A 210 -7.05 -31.94 31.31
CA SER A 210 -7.29 -32.28 29.89
C SER A 210 -8.59 -31.68 29.35
N ALA A 211 -9.44 -31.14 30.21
CA ALA A 211 -10.75 -30.61 29.84
C ALA A 211 -10.68 -29.47 28.81
N ARG A 212 -11.73 -29.39 27.99
CA ARG A 212 -12.01 -28.27 27.09
C ARG A 212 -13.38 -27.69 27.42
N VAL A 213 -13.47 -26.36 27.49
CA VAL A 213 -14.75 -25.65 27.52
C VAL A 213 -15.20 -25.43 26.09
N LEU A 214 -16.46 -25.74 25.84
CA LEU A 214 -17.09 -25.66 24.52
C LEU A 214 -18.24 -24.66 24.54
N LEU A 215 -18.30 -23.80 23.53
CA LEU A 215 -19.50 -23.05 23.18
C LEU A 215 -20.14 -23.70 21.95
N MET A 216 -21.42 -24.02 22.05
CA MET A 216 -22.17 -24.71 20.99
C MET A 216 -23.21 -23.77 20.37
N THR A 217 -23.03 -23.46 19.09
CA THR A 217 -23.99 -22.65 18.32
C THR A 217 -24.65 -23.52 17.24
N GLU A 218 -25.96 -23.74 17.33
CA GLU A 218 -26.73 -24.47 16.31
C GLU A 218 -27.03 -23.57 15.12
N PHE A 219 -26.89 -24.11 13.91
CA PHE A 219 -27.29 -23.46 12.68
C PHE A 219 -28.46 -24.21 12.03
N PHE A 220 -29.47 -23.47 11.59
CA PHE A 220 -30.72 -24.01 11.05
C PHE A 220 -30.78 -23.90 9.53
N ASP A 221 -30.73 -25.03 8.86
CA ASP A 221 -30.67 -25.15 7.39
C ASP A 221 -29.53 -24.31 6.76
N PRO A 222 -28.28 -24.36 7.31
CA PRO A 222 -27.21 -23.52 6.79
C PRO A 222 -26.72 -24.03 5.42
N PRO A 223 -26.21 -23.12 4.57
CA PRO A 223 -25.40 -23.50 3.43
C PRO A 223 -24.10 -24.18 3.88
N LEU A 224 -23.50 -24.97 3.01
CA LEU A 224 -22.20 -25.59 3.28
C LEU A 224 -21.09 -24.52 3.21
N PRO A 225 -20.28 -24.34 4.27
CA PRO A 225 -19.16 -23.42 4.22
C PRO A 225 -17.98 -23.99 3.42
N GLU A 226 -17.19 -23.10 2.83
CA GLU A 226 -15.82 -23.42 2.46
C GLU A 226 -14.96 -23.45 3.73
N LYS A 227 -14.16 -24.51 3.91
CA LYS A 227 -13.38 -24.75 5.13
C LYS A 227 -11.89 -24.61 4.87
N THR A 228 -11.21 -23.82 5.67
CA THR A 228 -9.74 -23.78 5.73
C THR A 228 -9.26 -24.24 7.10
N VAL A 229 -8.55 -25.37 7.15
CA VAL A 229 -8.05 -25.96 8.41
C VAL A 229 -6.68 -25.39 8.74
N ARG A 230 -6.50 -24.92 9.97
CA ARG A 230 -5.21 -24.49 10.51
C ARG A 230 -4.89 -25.18 11.84
N SER A 231 -3.60 -25.24 12.17
CA SER A 231 -3.10 -25.72 13.46
C SER A 231 -2.61 -24.52 14.26
N LEU A 232 -3.16 -24.30 15.45
CA LEU A 232 -2.76 -23.25 16.38
C LEU A 232 -1.86 -23.87 17.44
N SER A 233 -0.59 -23.49 17.44
CA SER A 233 0.34 -23.82 18.51
C SER A 233 0.12 -22.86 19.69
N LEU A 234 -0.04 -23.41 20.88
CA LEU A 234 -0.07 -22.64 22.12
C LEU A 234 1.33 -22.62 22.76
N ALA A 235 1.58 -21.66 23.65
CA ALA A 235 2.89 -21.46 24.31
C ALA A 235 3.47 -22.70 25.05
N ASP A 236 2.65 -23.70 25.36
CA ASP A 236 3.09 -24.98 25.95
C ASP A 236 3.19 -26.13 24.95
N GLN A 237 3.22 -25.80 23.64
CA GLN A 237 3.23 -26.75 22.52
C GLN A 237 1.95 -27.57 22.35
N THR A 238 0.87 -27.24 23.07
CA THR A 238 -0.46 -27.80 22.77
C THR A 238 -0.92 -27.31 21.41
N VAL A 239 -1.35 -28.23 20.55
CA VAL A 239 -1.90 -27.90 19.22
C VAL A 239 -3.43 -27.95 19.26
N LEU A 240 -4.06 -26.83 18.91
CA LEU A 240 -5.49 -26.75 18.63
C LEU A 240 -5.73 -26.79 17.12
N THR A 241 -6.75 -27.52 16.68
CA THR A 241 -7.24 -27.41 15.29
C THR A 241 -8.29 -26.31 15.24
N ASP A 242 -8.22 -25.47 14.23
CA ASP A 242 -9.20 -24.42 13.96
C ASP A 242 -9.64 -24.49 12.49
N GLU A 243 -10.96 -24.48 12.27
CA GLU A 243 -11.57 -24.38 10.97
C GLU A 243 -12.05 -22.94 10.75
N GLU A 244 -11.45 -22.23 9.80
CA GLU A 244 -12.05 -21.00 9.26
C GLU A 244 -13.17 -21.37 8.30
N LEU A 245 -14.33 -20.74 8.47
CA LEU A 245 -15.56 -21.07 7.73
C LEU A 245 -15.99 -19.87 6.89
N ALA A 246 -16.00 -20.00 5.58
CA ALA A 246 -16.48 -18.97 4.67
C ALA A 246 -17.91 -19.28 4.17
N PHE A 247 -18.79 -18.31 4.32
CA PHE A 247 -20.17 -18.29 3.85
C PHE A 247 -20.34 -17.11 2.89
N GLY A 248 -20.14 -17.36 1.60
CA GLY A 248 -20.18 -16.30 0.60
C GLY A 248 -19.11 -15.25 0.84
N LEU A 249 -19.49 -13.97 0.88
CA LEU A 249 -18.61 -12.85 1.20
C LEU A 249 -18.37 -12.66 2.71
N MET A 250 -18.82 -13.54 3.60
CA MET A 250 -18.55 -13.42 5.04
C MET A 250 -17.81 -14.65 5.56
N ARG A 251 -16.95 -14.50 6.56
CA ARG A 251 -16.23 -15.63 7.17
C ARG A 251 -16.23 -15.59 8.69
N ILE A 252 -16.27 -16.76 9.32
CA ILE A 252 -16.00 -16.94 10.76
C ILE A 252 -14.52 -17.31 10.89
N GLY A 253 -13.72 -16.34 11.36
CA GLY A 253 -12.27 -16.42 11.42
C GLY A 253 -11.70 -16.89 12.76
N LEU A 254 -10.45 -16.52 13.04
CA LEU A 254 -9.82 -16.76 14.35
C LEU A 254 -10.59 -16.04 15.46
N GLY A 255 -10.72 -16.71 16.61
CA GLY A 255 -11.35 -16.18 17.82
C GLY A 255 -10.35 -16.23 18.96
N SER A 256 -10.57 -15.43 20.00
CA SER A 256 -9.72 -15.42 21.19
C SER A 256 -10.53 -15.14 22.45
N VAL A 257 -10.10 -15.71 23.57
CA VAL A 257 -10.62 -15.41 24.91
C VAL A 257 -9.73 -14.39 25.61
N PHE A 258 -10.34 -13.37 26.20
CA PHE A 258 -9.64 -12.27 26.89
C PHE A 258 -10.50 -11.62 27.98
N ARG A 259 -9.87 -10.83 28.85
CA ARG A 259 -10.52 -10.07 29.93
C ARG A 259 -11.02 -8.70 29.48
N THR A 260 -12.17 -8.26 29.99
CA THR A 260 -12.78 -6.98 29.63
C THR A 260 -12.28 -5.78 30.44
N ASP A 261 -11.54 -6.01 31.53
CA ASP A 261 -11.10 -4.99 32.49
C ASP A 261 -9.62 -4.58 32.37
N GLU A 262 -8.86 -5.21 31.47
CA GLU A 262 -7.45 -4.87 31.24
C GLU A 262 -7.29 -3.77 30.16
N SER A 263 -6.45 -2.78 30.44
CA SER A 263 -6.06 -1.74 29.48
C SER A 263 -4.63 -2.01 29.01
N GLY A 264 -4.48 -2.67 27.86
CA GLY A 264 -3.18 -3.05 27.27
C GLY A 264 -3.22 -4.40 26.53
N PRO A 265 -2.09 -4.90 26.01
CA PRO A 265 -1.99 -6.25 25.45
C PRO A 265 -2.04 -7.29 26.59
N GLY A 266 -3.24 -7.51 27.12
CA GLY A 266 -3.53 -8.53 28.14
C GLY A 266 -3.39 -9.95 27.60
N LEU A 267 -3.48 -10.94 28.48
CA LEU A 267 -3.43 -12.36 28.11
C LEU A 267 -4.58 -12.68 27.15
N LYS A 268 -4.26 -13.27 25.99
CA LYS A 268 -5.24 -13.78 25.02
C LYS A 268 -5.01 -15.27 24.78
N VAL A 269 -6.10 -16.03 24.76
CA VAL A 269 -6.06 -17.48 24.49
C VAL A 269 -6.81 -17.77 23.19
N PRO A 270 -6.18 -18.35 22.15
CA PRO A 270 -6.88 -18.71 20.91
C PRO A 270 -8.04 -19.68 21.11
N VAL A 271 -9.11 -19.51 20.33
CA VAL A 271 -10.29 -20.39 20.28
C VAL A 271 -10.22 -21.27 19.04
N GLY A 272 -10.19 -22.59 19.22
CA GLY A 272 -10.27 -23.54 18.11
C GLY A 272 -11.72 -23.80 17.69
N LYS A 273 -12.02 -23.70 16.40
CA LYS A 273 -13.36 -23.93 15.84
C LYS A 273 -13.48 -25.26 15.09
N SER A 274 -14.63 -25.92 15.20
CA SER A 274 -15.03 -27.04 14.35
C SER A 274 -16.48 -26.91 13.87
N TRP A 275 -16.73 -27.23 12.60
CA TRP A 275 -18.06 -27.27 12.00
C TRP A 275 -18.55 -28.71 11.86
N GLU A 276 -19.46 -29.11 12.75
CA GLU A 276 -19.83 -30.52 12.99
C GLU A 276 -21.33 -30.78 12.89
N GLN A 277 -21.67 -31.97 12.39
CA GLN A 277 -23.04 -32.46 12.36
C GLN A 277 -23.25 -33.49 13.47
N LEU A 278 -24.17 -33.21 14.39
CA LEU A 278 -24.49 -34.06 15.56
C LEU A 278 -25.98 -34.39 15.56
N GLU A 279 -26.33 -35.68 15.58
CA GLU A 279 -27.72 -36.19 15.50
C GLU A 279 -28.58 -35.50 14.39
N GLY A 280 -27.96 -35.23 13.23
CA GLY A 280 -28.64 -34.57 12.10
C GLY A 280 -28.79 -33.05 12.20
N ARG A 281 -28.30 -32.42 13.29
CA ARG A 281 -28.27 -30.96 13.50
C ARG A 281 -26.87 -30.42 13.21
N GLN A 282 -26.78 -29.18 12.72
CA GLN A 282 -25.52 -28.54 12.35
C GLN A 282 -25.04 -27.60 13.45
N PHE A 283 -23.78 -27.71 13.85
CA PHE A 283 -23.19 -26.90 14.92
C PHE A 283 -21.85 -26.28 14.50
N LEU A 284 -21.64 -25.04 14.96
CA LEU A 284 -20.31 -24.47 15.20
C LEU A 284 -19.94 -24.77 16.66
N ILE A 285 -18.78 -25.38 16.86
CA ILE A 285 -18.24 -25.69 18.18
C ILE A 285 -16.95 -24.92 18.36
N GLU A 286 -16.94 -24.05 19.37
CA GLU A 286 -15.80 -23.24 19.76
C GLU A 286 -15.18 -23.83 21.02
N SER A 287 -13.89 -24.13 20.99
CA SER A 287 -13.21 -24.94 21.99
C SER A 287 -11.97 -24.24 22.54
N VAL A 288 -11.85 -24.21 23.87
CA VAL A 288 -10.67 -23.70 24.58
C VAL A 288 -10.22 -24.68 25.66
N PRO A 289 -8.91 -25.00 25.77
CA PRO A 289 -8.39 -25.78 26.88
C PRO A 289 -8.68 -25.10 28.23
N TYR A 290 -9.35 -25.80 29.14
CA TYR A 290 -9.80 -25.25 30.42
C TYR A 290 -8.64 -24.68 31.24
N VAL A 291 -7.49 -25.36 31.25
CA VAL A 291 -6.27 -24.91 31.96
C VAL A 291 -5.76 -23.55 31.52
N LYS A 292 -6.03 -23.12 30.27
CA LYS A 292 -5.61 -21.82 29.75
C LYS A 292 -6.53 -20.68 30.20
N LEU A 293 -7.73 -21.02 30.70
CA LEU A 293 -8.66 -20.03 31.22
C LEU A 293 -8.34 -19.62 32.67
N GLY A 294 -7.49 -20.34 33.40
CA GLY A 294 -7.22 -20.12 34.82
C GLY A 294 -6.87 -18.67 35.15
N GLU A 295 -5.81 -18.15 34.53
CA GLU A 295 -5.35 -16.76 34.75
C GLU A 295 -6.41 -15.70 34.36
N LEU A 296 -7.27 -16.02 33.38
CA LEU A 296 -8.38 -15.14 32.96
C LEU A 296 -9.55 -15.19 33.96
N LEU A 297 -9.86 -16.37 34.51
CA LEU A 297 -10.98 -16.59 35.42
C LEU A 297 -10.68 -16.16 36.85
N ASP A 298 -9.43 -16.23 37.33
CA ASP A 298 -9.05 -15.95 38.72
C ASP A 298 -9.46 -14.54 39.20
N GLY A 299 -9.60 -13.58 38.28
CA GLY A 299 -10.07 -12.23 38.61
C GLY A 299 -11.59 -12.04 38.65
N LEU A 300 -12.39 -13.09 38.38
CA LEU A 300 -13.84 -13.04 38.47
C LEU A 300 -14.32 -13.45 39.88
N PRO A 301 -15.50 -12.97 40.33
CA PRO A 301 -16.14 -13.46 41.54
C PRO A 301 -16.41 -14.97 41.51
N VAL A 302 -16.23 -15.64 42.65
CA VAL A 302 -16.61 -17.04 42.84
C VAL A 302 -18.15 -17.15 42.91
N PRO A 303 -18.79 -18.14 42.26
CA PRO A 303 -20.24 -18.35 42.37
C PRO A 303 -20.70 -18.58 43.82
N ASP A 304 -21.92 -18.15 44.15
CA ASP A 304 -22.52 -18.47 45.46
C ASP A 304 -22.90 -19.96 45.57
N GLN A 305 -23.15 -20.42 46.79
CA GLN A 305 -23.42 -21.84 47.05
C GLN A 305 -24.64 -22.37 46.30
N ALA A 306 -25.71 -21.56 46.17
CA ALA A 306 -26.92 -21.98 45.47
C ALA A 306 -26.66 -22.18 43.97
N ARG A 307 -25.82 -21.32 43.37
CA ARG A 307 -25.42 -21.43 41.97
C ARG A 307 -24.46 -22.60 41.75
N LEU A 308 -23.50 -22.83 42.66
CA LEU A 308 -22.64 -24.02 42.63
C LEU A 308 -23.48 -25.31 42.65
N ASP A 309 -24.48 -25.39 43.52
CA ASP A 309 -25.35 -26.57 43.63
C ASP A 309 -26.19 -26.77 42.35
N SER A 310 -26.68 -25.68 41.75
CA SER A 310 -27.39 -25.72 40.47
C SER A 310 -26.50 -26.21 39.31
N ILE A 311 -25.25 -25.75 39.26
CA ILE A 311 -24.26 -26.22 38.26
C ILE A 311 -23.96 -27.71 38.47
N ARG A 312 -23.71 -28.15 39.71
CA ARG A 312 -23.47 -29.58 40.03
C ARG A 312 -24.62 -30.47 39.62
N ASP A 313 -25.85 -30.07 39.94
CA ASP A 313 -27.05 -30.82 39.58
C ASP A 313 -27.19 -30.97 38.06
N LYS A 314 -26.90 -29.90 37.30
CA LYS A 314 -26.95 -29.92 35.85
C LYS A 314 -25.85 -30.79 35.24
N LEU A 315 -24.62 -30.65 35.72
CA LEU A 315 -23.48 -31.46 35.31
C LEU A 315 -23.77 -32.96 35.54
N ARG A 316 -24.28 -33.35 36.72
CA ARG A 316 -24.65 -34.74 37.02
C ARG A 316 -25.77 -35.28 36.13
N LYS A 317 -26.77 -34.46 35.80
CA LYS A 317 -27.91 -34.87 34.95
C LYS A 317 -27.55 -35.01 33.48
N THR A 318 -26.54 -34.28 33.00
CA THR A 318 -26.19 -34.20 31.58
C THR A 318 -24.89 -34.93 31.22
N ALA A 319 -24.14 -35.41 32.21
CA ALA A 319 -22.93 -36.19 32.00
C ALA A 319 -23.19 -37.41 31.12
N LYS A 320 -22.47 -37.50 30.00
CA LYS A 320 -22.47 -38.64 29.07
C LYS A 320 -21.03 -39.08 28.84
N THR A 321 -20.81 -40.39 28.81
CA THR A 321 -19.51 -41.00 28.49
C THR A 321 -19.70 -41.96 27.32
N GLU A 322 -18.85 -41.84 26.29
CA GLU A 322 -18.83 -42.81 25.20
C GLU A 322 -18.14 -44.11 25.61
N ARG A 323 -18.73 -45.27 25.30
CA ARG A 323 -18.02 -46.56 25.32
C ARG A 323 -17.31 -46.73 23.98
N SER A 324 -15.99 -46.61 23.97
CA SER A 324 -15.16 -46.86 22.79
C SER A 324 -15.11 -48.36 22.46
N ASP A 325 -15.78 -48.77 21.38
CA ASP A 325 -15.44 -50.02 20.69
C ASP A 325 -14.32 -49.72 19.68
N ASN A 326 -13.12 -50.26 19.95
CA ASN A 326 -11.88 -50.25 19.16
C ASN A 326 -11.06 -48.95 19.11
N GLY A 327 -10.05 -48.88 19.98
CA GLY A 327 -9.10 -47.78 20.14
C GLY A 327 -8.09 -47.58 19.00
N ARG A 328 -8.53 -47.11 17.83
CA ARG A 328 -7.60 -46.68 16.77
C ARG A 328 -7.76 -45.26 16.21
N ASN A 329 -8.74 -44.46 16.61
CA ASN A 329 -8.85 -43.06 16.16
C ASN A 329 -9.25 -42.09 17.29
N ALA A 330 -8.30 -41.73 18.16
CA ALA A 330 -8.53 -40.83 19.30
C ALA A 330 -8.70 -39.32 18.94
N ARG A 331 -8.60 -38.94 17.64
CA ARG A 331 -8.65 -37.53 17.22
C ARG A 331 -10.04 -37.00 16.84
N THR A 332 -11.04 -37.88 16.69
CA THR A 332 -12.40 -37.53 16.22
C THR A 332 -13.52 -38.01 17.16
N ALA A 333 -13.19 -38.64 18.28
CA ALA A 333 -14.14 -39.37 19.11
C ALA A 333 -14.80 -38.56 20.25
N SER A 334 -14.46 -37.29 20.49
CA SER A 334 -14.88 -36.57 21.71
C SER A 334 -16.12 -35.67 21.59
N VAL A 335 -16.60 -35.39 20.38
CA VAL A 335 -17.72 -34.43 20.17
C VAL A 335 -19.07 -35.13 20.00
N ARG A 336 -19.07 -36.39 19.55
CA ARG A 336 -20.28 -37.22 19.39
C ARG A 336 -21.00 -37.53 20.70
N SER A 337 -20.30 -37.46 21.83
CA SER A 337 -20.86 -37.71 23.15
C SER A 337 -21.59 -36.50 23.76
N LEU A 338 -21.58 -35.33 23.09
CA LEU A 338 -22.16 -34.12 23.64
C LEU A 338 -23.65 -34.29 23.95
N PRO A 339 -24.12 -33.84 25.13
CA PRO A 339 -25.53 -33.90 25.47
C PRO A 339 -26.33 -32.95 24.57
N LEU A 340 -26.85 -33.47 23.46
CA LEU A 340 -27.87 -32.78 22.68
C LEU A 340 -29.20 -32.83 23.42
N LEU A 341 -29.76 -31.67 23.68
CA LEU A 341 -31.08 -31.53 24.28
C LEU A 341 -32.15 -31.67 23.20
N GLU A 342 -33.30 -32.24 23.58
CA GLU A 342 -34.50 -32.22 22.74
C GLU A 342 -34.87 -30.78 22.37
N ARG A 343 -35.27 -30.56 21.11
CA ARG A 343 -35.85 -29.28 20.69
C ARG A 343 -37.12 -29.03 21.49
N LYS A 344 -37.04 -28.24 22.56
CA LYS A 344 -38.22 -27.63 23.16
C LYS A 344 -38.74 -26.62 22.15
N SER A 345 -39.87 -26.91 21.50
CA SER A 345 -40.46 -26.05 20.47
C SER A 345 -40.91 -24.71 21.07
N THR A 346 -39.99 -23.77 21.22
CA THR A 346 -40.31 -22.34 21.28
C THR A 346 -40.29 -21.83 19.85
N THR A 347 -41.27 -22.26 19.05
CA THR A 347 -41.55 -21.59 17.78
C THR A 347 -41.74 -20.12 18.12
N ALA A 348 -41.05 -19.20 17.43
CA ALA A 348 -41.34 -17.78 17.55
C ALA A 348 -42.87 -17.64 17.48
N GLN A 349 -43.51 -17.16 18.55
CA GLN A 349 -44.95 -16.96 18.52
C GLN A 349 -45.20 -16.10 17.29
N ALA A 350 -46.07 -16.54 16.38
CA ALA A 350 -46.36 -15.84 15.14
C ALA A 350 -46.96 -14.46 15.49
N ARG A 351 -46.10 -13.50 15.80
CA ARG A 351 -46.47 -12.11 16.01
C ARG A 351 -46.81 -11.58 14.62
N ALA A 352 -47.91 -10.85 14.51
CA ALA A 352 -48.35 -10.26 13.24
C ALA A 352 -47.29 -9.31 12.62
N GLU A 353 -46.26 -8.93 13.39
CA GLU A 353 -45.21 -7.98 13.03
C GLU A 353 -43.77 -8.53 13.20
N THR A 354 -43.53 -9.84 13.00
CA THR A 354 -42.16 -10.40 13.01
C THR A 354 -41.39 -10.00 11.74
N PRO A 355 -40.21 -9.38 11.84
CA PRO A 355 -39.36 -9.08 10.67
C PRO A 355 -38.74 -10.37 10.11
N GLY A 356 -38.37 -10.37 8.83
CA GLY A 356 -37.68 -11.51 8.22
C GLY A 356 -37.12 -11.21 6.85
N PHE A 357 -36.31 -12.12 6.30
CA PHE A 357 -35.77 -11.98 4.94
C PHE A 357 -36.69 -12.61 3.89
N LYS A 358 -36.99 -11.85 2.83
CA LYS A 358 -37.72 -12.29 1.63
C LYS A 358 -36.95 -11.87 0.39
N ASP A 359 -36.76 -12.79 -0.55
CA ASP A 359 -36.04 -12.54 -1.83
C ASP A 359 -34.69 -11.82 -1.64
N GLY A 360 -33.92 -12.23 -0.62
CA GLY A 360 -32.61 -11.65 -0.29
C GLY A 360 -32.64 -10.27 0.38
N LYS A 361 -33.81 -9.76 0.78
CA LYS A 361 -33.98 -8.43 1.40
C LYS A 361 -34.68 -8.52 2.75
N MET A 362 -34.32 -7.65 3.69
CA MET A 362 -35.04 -7.53 4.95
C MET A 362 -36.43 -6.92 4.74
N ALA A 363 -37.47 -7.70 5.00
CA ALA A 363 -38.86 -7.27 5.05
C ALA A 363 -39.24 -6.93 6.50
N VAL A 364 -39.35 -5.63 6.78
CA VAL A 364 -39.70 -5.11 8.11
C VAL A 364 -41.18 -4.75 8.15
N VAL A 365 -41.88 -5.18 9.21
CA VAL A 365 -43.31 -4.89 9.41
C VAL A 365 -43.46 -3.78 10.45
N GLY A 366 -43.88 -2.59 10.02
CA GLY A 366 -44.12 -1.43 10.89
C GLY A 366 -42.92 -0.47 11.06
N PRO A 367 -43.13 0.69 11.72
CA PRO A 367 -42.07 1.67 11.95
C PRO A 367 -41.09 1.21 13.02
N THR A 368 -39.85 1.68 12.92
CA THR A 368 -38.75 1.38 13.83
C THR A 368 -38.34 2.61 14.66
N GLN A 369 -37.70 2.36 15.80
CA GLN A 369 -37.12 3.38 16.67
C GLN A 369 -35.59 3.33 16.59
N THR A 370 -34.95 4.50 16.56
CA THR A 370 -33.49 4.64 16.56
C THR A 370 -32.96 4.90 17.97
N TRP A 371 -31.67 4.64 18.20
CA TRP A 371 -31.03 4.82 19.50
C TRP A 371 -31.34 6.18 20.16
N ASN A 372 -31.18 7.25 19.38
CA ASN A 372 -31.36 8.64 19.82
C ASN A 372 -32.82 8.96 20.23
N SER A 373 -33.78 8.16 19.79
CA SER A 373 -35.20 8.35 20.14
C SER A 373 -35.57 7.76 21.51
N ILE A 374 -34.83 6.76 21.98
CA ILE A 374 -35.12 6.03 23.22
C ILE A 374 -34.25 6.52 24.39
N ASN A 375 -32.96 6.82 24.14
CA ASN A 375 -31.96 6.99 25.20
C ASN A 375 -31.65 8.45 25.58
N ARG A 376 -32.64 9.35 25.61
CA ARG A 376 -32.43 10.74 26.10
C ARG A 376 -32.24 10.86 27.63
N LEU A 377 -32.41 9.79 28.41
CA LEU A 377 -32.37 9.80 29.89
C LEU A 377 -31.88 8.45 30.46
N ALA A 378 -30.59 8.10 30.37
CA ALA A 378 -30.01 7.04 31.22
C ALA A 378 -28.48 7.14 31.35
N SER A 379 -27.98 7.10 32.59
CA SER A 379 -26.57 6.86 32.89
C SER A 379 -26.28 5.36 32.78
N LEU A 380 -25.34 4.97 31.91
CA LEU A 380 -24.89 3.57 31.80
C LEU A 380 -24.24 3.13 33.13
N PRO A 381 -24.59 1.95 33.69
CA PRO A 381 -23.87 1.41 34.83
C PRO A 381 -22.41 1.11 34.47
N ALA A 382 -21.51 1.19 35.46
CA ALA A 382 -20.08 0.97 35.29
C ALA A 382 -19.75 -0.41 34.70
N ARG A 383 -18.70 -0.51 33.86
CA ARG A 383 -18.17 -1.76 33.32
C ARG A 383 -17.84 -2.73 34.46
N GLN A 384 -18.46 -3.91 34.46
CA GLN A 384 -18.11 -5.02 35.36
C GLN A 384 -17.02 -5.91 34.71
N PRO A 385 -16.12 -6.53 35.49
CA PRO A 385 -15.17 -7.51 34.98
C PRO A 385 -15.87 -8.68 34.25
N GLY A 386 -15.20 -9.27 33.26
CA GLY A 386 -15.72 -10.39 32.50
C GLY A 386 -14.67 -11.03 31.59
N VAL A 387 -14.90 -12.30 31.23
CA VAL A 387 -14.09 -13.05 30.25
C VAL A 387 -14.94 -13.35 29.03
N VAL A 388 -14.46 -12.97 27.84
CA VAL A 388 -15.22 -13.03 26.58
C VAL A 388 -14.86 -14.28 25.76
N PHE A 389 -15.86 -15.04 25.29
CA PHE A 389 -15.73 -15.98 24.18
C PHE A 389 -16.41 -15.36 22.95
N ASP A 390 -15.71 -15.31 21.81
CA ASP A 390 -16.17 -14.59 20.62
C ASP A 390 -15.94 -15.38 19.32
N TYR A 391 -16.90 -15.26 18.41
CA TYR A 391 -16.66 -15.42 16.98
C TYR A 391 -17.02 -14.13 16.23
N ILE A 392 -16.06 -13.69 15.42
CA ILE A 392 -16.23 -12.54 14.53
C ILE A 392 -16.58 -13.06 13.15
N THR A 393 -17.73 -12.65 12.63
CA THR A 393 -18.01 -12.78 11.20
C THR A 393 -17.43 -11.56 10.49
N LEU A 394 -16.39 -11.73 9.68
CA LEU A 394 -15.75 -10.65 8.92
C LEU A 394 -16.30 -10.58 7.49
N ASN A 395 -16.58 -9.38 7.01
CA ASN A 395 -16.92 -9.11 5.63
C ASN A 395 -15.66 -9.26 4.76
N GLY A 396 -15.69 -10.35 3.98
CA GLY A 396 -14.84 -10.71 2.87
C GLY A 396 -14.79 -9.56 1.88
N SER A 397 -13.84 -8.69 2.15
CA SER A 397 -13.51 -7.49 1.43
C SER A 397 -12.93 -7.78 0.03
N GLN A 398 -12.36 -6.76 -0.61
CA GLN A 398 -11.99 -6.73 -2.03
C GLN A 398 -11.04 -7.87 -2.45
N THR A 399 -11.24 -8.42 -3.66
CA THR A 399 -10.35 -9.43 -4.26
C THR A 399 -9.50 -8.81 -5.38
N ASN A 400 -8.31 -9.36 -5.63
CA ASN A 400 -7.43 -8.94 -6.74
C ASN A 400 -7.13 -7.42 -6.73
N TYR A 401 -6.97 -6.85 -5.54
CA TYR A 401 -6.90 -5.40 -5.38
C TYR A 401 -5.51 -4.87 -5.75
N THR A 402 -5.49 -3.78 -6.51
CA THR A 402 -4.25 -3.09 -6.91
C THR A 402 -4.20 -1.71 -6.30
N PHE A 403 -3.17 -1.45 -5.49
CA PHE A 403 -2.79 -0.11 -5.07
C PHE A 403 -2.00 0.54 -6.21
N LYS A 404 -2.61 1.52 -6.88
CA LYS A 404 -2.09 2.13 -8.10
C LYS A 404 -1.06 3.21 -7.80
N ALA A 405 -0.03 3.31 -8.64
CA ALA A 405 1.09 4.22 -8.47
C ALA A 405 0.72 5.72 -8.50
N ASP A 406 -0.38 6.07 -9.17
CA ASP A 406 -0.91 7.43 -9.30
C ASP A 406 -1.96 7.81 -8.27
N THR A 407 -2.18 6.96 -7.25
CA THR A 407 -3.32 7.12 -6.36
C THR A 407 -2.88 7.29 -4.92
N THR A 408 -3.51 8.26 -4.24
CA THR A 408 -3.48 8.39 -2.78
C THR A 408 -4.72 7.73 -2.19
N TYR A 409 -4.52 6.80 -1.25
CA TYR A 409 -5.56 6.09 -0.52
C TYR A 409 -5.65 6.61 0.91
N HIS A 410 -6.86 6.73 1.45
CA HIS A 410 -7.12 7.09 2.85
C HIS A 410 -7.87 5.96 3.55
N VAL A 411 -7.17 5.19 4.36
CA VAL A 411 -7.72 4.07 5.13
C VAL A 411 -8.39 4.64 6.38
N ILE A 412 -9.72 4.57 6.42
CA ILE A 412 -10.56 5.15 7.49
C ILE A 412 -11.14 4.11 8.44
N GLY A 413 -10.94 2.82 8.14
CA GLY A 413 -11.37 1.68 8.94
C GLY A 413 -10.67 0.41 8.49
N ALA A 414 -11.13 -0.75 8.95
CA ALA A 414 -10.55 -2.03 8.55
C ALA A 414 -10.80 -2.30 7.05
N VAL A 415 -9.82 -2.87 6.38
CA VAL A 415 -9.88 -3.29 4.97
C VAL A 415 -9.33 -4.70 4.87
N GLY A 416 -10.16 -5.69 4.57
CA GLY A 416 -9.66 -7.01 4.16
C GLY A 416 -9.26 -7.00 2.69
N LEU A 417 -8.27 -7.79 2.28
CA LEU A 417 -7.92 -8.01 0.89
C LEU A 417 -7.69 -9.50 0.67
N TYR A 418 -8.32 -10.06 -0.34
CA TYR A 418 -8.32 -11.48 -0.65
C TYR A 418 -7.75 -11.73 -2.03
N GLN A 419 -7.28 -12.96 -2.28
CA GLN A 419 -6.52 -13.29 -3.49
C GLN A 419 -5.28 -12.38 -3.62
N THR A 420 -4.80 -12.15 -4.83
CA THR A 420 -3.57 -11.37 -5.06
C THR A 420 -3.77 -9.90 -4.75
N THR A 421 -2.94 -9.34 -3.88
CA THR A 421 -2.84 -7.89 -3.69
C THR A 421 -1.61 -7.36 -4.42
N THR A 422 -1.79 -6.44 -5.37
CA THR A 422 -0.67 -5.84 -6.10
C THR A 422 -0.36 -4.44 -5.54
N LEU A 423 0.90 -4.21 -5.21
CA LEU A 423 1.44 -2.92 -4.80
C LEU A 423 2.24 -2.33 -5.98
N GLU A 424 1.66 -1.37 -6.72
CA GLU A 424 2.41 -0.63 -7.74
C GLU A 424 3.31 0.42 -7.07
N GLY A 425 4.60 0.42 -7.42
CA GLY A 425 5.56 1.41 -6.93
C GLY A 425 5.13 2.84 -7.25
N GLY A 426 5.10 3.70 -6.24
CA GLY A 426 4.56 5.06 -6.32
C GLY A 426 3.28 5.26 -5.51
N ALA A 427 2.55 4.19 -5.14
CA ALA A 427 1.30 4.34 -4.39
C ALA A 427 1.53 4.95 -2.99
N VAL A 428 0.58 5.77 -2.54
CA VAL A 428 0.60 6.39 -1.20
C VAL A 428 -0.65 5.97 -0.42
N VAL A 429 -0.47 5.40 0.76
CA VAL A 429 -1.54 4.91 1.64
C VAL A 429 -1.49 5.66 2.96
N LYS A 430 -2.52 6.44 3.25
CA LYS A 430 -2.63 7.28 4.44
C LYS A 430 -3.63 6.69 5.43
N PHE A 431 -3.26 6.58 6.70
CA PHE A 431 -4.14 6.08 7.77
C PHE A 431 -4.73 7.21 8.60
N THR A 432 -5.98 7.06 8.99
CA THR A 432 -6.58 7.90 10.04
C THR A 432 -6.03 7.52 11.43
N ASN A 433 -6.32 8.33 12.44
CA ASN A 433 -5.89 8.11 13.84
C ASN A 433 -6.75 7.06 14.59
N SER A 434 -7.62 6.34 13.88
CA SER A 434 -8.42 5.26 14.45
C SER A 434 -7.59 3.98 14.54
N ALA A 435 -7.58 3.33 15.71
CA ALA A 435 -6.93 2.02 15.88
C ALA A 435 -7.54 0.93 14.97
N SER A 436 -8.76 1.12 14.47
CA SER A 436 -9.38 0.18 13.51
C SER A 436 -8.90 0.33 12.07
N ALA A 437 -8.18 1.41 11.74
CA ALA A 437 -7.67 1.63 10.39
C ALA A 437 -6.50 0.67 10.11
N GLN A 438 -6.75 -0.39 9.34
CA GLN A 438 -5.80 -1.47 9.07
C GLN A 438 -6.11 -2.11 7.72
N ILE A 439 -5.08 -2.57 7.01
CA ILE A 439 -5.24 -3.40 5.81
C ILE A 439 -4.82 -4.84 6.15
N SER A 440 -5.77 -5.77 6.17
CA SER A 440 -5.55 -7.20 6.39
C SER A 440 -5.48 -7.95 5.07
N ILE A 441 -4.38 -8.65 4.81
CA ILE A 441 -4.11 -9.32 3.54
C ILE A 441 -4.17 -10.84 3.74
N HIS A 442 -5.14 -11.47 3.09
CA HIS A 442 -5.46 -12.90 3.19
C HIS A 442 -4.97 -13.72 2.00
N GLY A 443 -4.28 -13.12 1.04
CA GLY A 443 -3.68 -13.80 -0.12
C GLY A 443 -2.25 -13.33 -0.39
N PRO A 444 -1.66 -13.74 -1.53
CA PRO A 444 -0.29 -13.34 -1.88
C PRO A 444 -0.20 -11.85 -2.18
N ILE A 445 0.97 -11.26 -1.92
CA ILE A 445 1.28 -9.86 -2.26
C ILE A 445 2.30 -9.83 -3.39
N GLU A 446 2.03 -9.04 -4.41
CA GLU A 446 2.96 -8.75 -5.50
C GLU A 446 3.48 -7.32 -5.38
N CYS A 447 4.76 -7.16 -5.05
CA CYS A 447 5.43 -5.86 -5.05
C CYS A 447 5.95 -5.53 -6.45
N LYS A 448 5.25 -4.66 -7.18
CA LYS A 448 5.73 -4.01 -8.41
C LYS A 448 6.45 -2.71 -8.08
N THR A 449 7.32 -2.75 -7.09
CA THR A 449 8.04 -1.61 -6.51
C THR A 449 9.50 -1.61 -6.94
N ASP A 450 10.18 -0.48 -6.79
CA ASP A 450 11.59 -0.30 -7.16
C ASP A 450 12.28 0.68 -6.18
N LEU A 451 13.60 0.77 -6.21
CA LEU A 451 14.42 1.64 -5.35
C LEU A 451 13.99 3.11 -5.42
N TYR A 452 13.59 3.59 -6.60
CA TYR A 452 13.07 4.95 -6.83
C TYR A 452 11.56 5.00 -7.01
N ARG A 453 10.85 3.90 -6.70
CA ARG A 453 9.39 3.81 -6.76
C ARG A 453 8.87 2.98 -5.58
N PRO A 454 9.08 3.45 -4.33
CA PRO A 454 8.56 2.74 -3.17
C PRO A 454 7.05 2.90 -3.06
N VAL A 455 6.42 2.07 -2.22
CA VAL A 455 5.08 2.35 -1.69
C VAL A 455 5.21 2.94 -0.29
N VAL A 456 4.48 4.02 -0.04
CA VAL A 456 4.55 4.76 1.23
C VAL A 456 3.26 4.60 2.02
N PHE A 457 3.39 4.04 3.22
CA PHE A 457 2.35 3.94 4.24
C PHE A 457 2.60 5.00 5.30
N THR A 458 1.71 5.97 5.46
CA THR A 458 1.89 7.11 6.37
C THR A 458 0.56 7.55 6.99
N CYS A 459 0.54 8.65 7.74
CA CYS A 459 -0.68 9.19 8.32
C CYS A 459 -1.39 10.20 7.40
N LYS A 460 -2.69 10.42 7.63
CA LYS A 460 -3.48 11.43 6.89
C LYS A 460 -2.95 12.87 7.01
N ASP A 461 -2.13 13.15 8.02
CA ASP A 461 -1.58 14.48 8.31
C ASP A 461 -0.16 14.66 7.71
N ASP A 462 0.42 13.62 7.09
CA ASP A 462 1.66 13.72 6.34
C ASP A 462 1.39 14.37 4.98
N ASN A 463 1.79 15.64 4.87
CA ASN A 463 1.61 16.47 3.68
C ASN A 463 2.83 16.46 2.73
N THR A 464 3.82 15.60 3.01
CA THR A 464 5.07 15.53 2.22
C THR A 464 4.99 14.54 1.06
N VAL A 465 4.05 13.60 1.09
CA VAL A 465 3.85 12.56 0.05
C VAL A 465 2.38 12.45 -0.37
N GLY A 466 2.16 12.17 -1.66
CA GLY A 466 0.82 12.04 -2.24
C GLY A 466 -0.04 13.30 -2.09
N GLU A 467 -1.35 13.13 -2.24
CA GLU A 467 -2.33 14.21 -2.16
C GLU A 467 -2.46 14.75 -0.72
N LYS A 468 -2.52 16.08 -0.56
CA LYS A 468 -2.79 16.73 0.72
C LYS A 468 -4.26 16.53 1.10
N LEU A 469 -4.51 15.89 2.24
CA LEU A 469 -5.87 15.63 2.76
C LEU A 469 -6.35 16.75 3.70
N ASN A 470 -5.41 17.45 4.33
CA ASN A 470 -5.61 18.54 5.27
C ASN A 470 -4.30 19.35 5.40
N THR A 471 -4.23 20.29 6.33
CA THR A 471 -3.05 21.14 6.58
C THR A 471 -2.38 20.89 7.95
N ASN A 472 -2.78 19.83 8.66
CA ASN A 472 -2.22 19.50 9.96
C ASN A 472 -0.78 19.00 9.83
N THR A 473 -0.06 18.97 10.95
CA THR A 473 1.23 18.28 11.08
C THR A 473 1.02 16.94 11.77
N PRO A 474 1.73 15.87 11.39
CA PRO A 474 1.65 14.57 12.07
C PRO A 474 1.92 14.67 13.57
N SER A 475 1.06 14.04 14.39
CA SER A 475 1.26 13.94 15.83
C SER A 475 0.79 12.59 16.37
N GLY A 476 1.68 11.86 17.06
CA GLY A 476 1.36 10.53 17.57
C GLY A 476 1.37 9.44 16.49
N TYR A 477 0.53 8.43 16.67
CA TYR A 477 0.47 7.24 15.81
C TYR A 477 -0.91 7.07 15.16
N TYR A 478 -0.95 6.50 13.96
CA TYR A 478 -2.11 6.43 13.08
C TYR A 478 -2.27 5.02 12.51
N GLY A 479 -3.38 4.37 12.84
CA GLY A 479 -3.75 3.06 12.31
C GLY A 479 -2.74 1.94 12.60
N ASN A 480 -3.09 0.74 12.15
CA ASN A 480 -2.32 -0.50 12.27
C ASN A 480 -1.91 -1.03 10.89
N GLY A 481 -1.34 -0.14 10.06
CA GLY A 481 -0.56 -0.47 8.85
C GLY A 481 -1.06 -1.65 8.02
N LEU A 482 -0.16 -2.60 7.77
CA LEU A 482 -0.45 -3.86 7.08
C LEU A 482 -0.48 -5.02 8.08
N ARG A 483 -1.50 -5.88 7.96
CA ARG A 483 -1.60 -7.16 8.66
C ARG A 483 -1.57 -8.30 7.64
N LEU A 484 -0.59 -9.18 7.76
CA LEU A 484 -0.42 -10.34 6.90
C LEU A 484 -1.07 -11.55 7.55
N CYS A 485 -2.14 -12.05 6.94
CA CYS A 485 -2.85 -13.25 7.38
C CYS A 485 -2.34 -14.52 6.67
N THR A 486 -1.19 -14.41 5.99
CA THR A 486 -0.51 -15.50 5.28
C THR A 486 0.98 -15.51 5.65
N SER A 487 1.62 -16.68 5.60
CA SER A 487 3.05 -16.83 5.85
C SER A 487 3.86 -16.89 4.54
N GLY A 488 5.18 -16.68 4.63
CA GLY A 488 6.09 -16.88 3.50
C GLY A 488 6.17 -15.73 2.47
N GLN A 489 5.70 -14.54 2.82
CA GLN A 489 5.73 -13.38 1.91
C GLN A 489 7.13 -12.75 1.80
N ALA A 490 7.45 -12.21 0.62
CA ALA A 490 8.61 -11.38 0.38
C ALA A 490 8.14 -9.99 -0.09
N LEU A 491 8.49 -8.95 0.65
CA LEU A 491 8.09 -7.57 0.40
C LEU A 491 9.32 -6.70 0.17
N SER A 492 9.23 -5.75 -0.75
CA SER A 492 10.35 -4.89 -1.11
C SER A 492 9.98 -3.43 -1.34
N ASN A 493 10.91 -2.53 -1.05
CA ASN A 493 10.83 -1.08 -1.30
C ASN A 493 9.58 -0.44 -0.66
N LEU A 494 9.41 -0.66 0.65
CA LEU A 494 8.27 -0.17 1.42
C LEU A 494 8.72 0.82 2.50
N ARG A 495 7.92 1.88 2.70
CA ARG A 495 8.16 2.88 3.74
C ARG A 495 6.95 2.98 4.64
N PHE A 496 7.20 2.96 5.94
CA PHE A 496 6.18 3.10 6.97
C PHE A 496 6.52 4.28 7.87
N ALA A 497 5.58 5.21 8.04
CA ALA A 497 5.72 6.35 8.92
C ALA A 497 4.50 6.52 9.81
N PHE A 498 4.71 6.89 11.08
CA PHE A 498 3.66 7.21 12.05
C PHE A 498 2.61 6.11 12.31
N ALA A 499 2.88 4.86 11.97
CA ALA A 499 1.96 3.77 12.28
C ALA A 499 2.02 3.39 13.77
N ASP A 500 0.91 2.97 14.38
CA ASP A 500 0.97 2.29 15.69
C ASP A 500 1.69 0.94 15.51
N LYS A 501 1.14 0.10 14.63
CA LYS A 501 1.81 -1.10 14.12
C LYS A 501 1.96 -0.98 12.62
N ALA A 502 3.20 -0.85 12.14
CA ALA A 502 3.46 -0.72 10.70
C ALA A 502 3.19 -2.01 9.95
N LEU A 503 3.67 -3.14 10.48
CA LEU A 503 3.47 -4.47 9.91
C LEU A 503 3.16 -5.47 11.02
N THR A 504 2.14 -6.30 10.83
CA THR A 504 1.78 -7.41 11.72
C THR A 504 1.72 -8.70 10.93
N LEU A 505 2.28 -9.79 11.46
CA LEU A 505 2.16 -11.13 10.91
C LEU A 505 1.30 -11.99 11.85
N ASP A 506 0.22 -12.59 11.34
CA ASP A 506 -0.63 -13.49 12.13
C ASP A 506 0.08 -14.81 12.48
N TYR A 507 -0.31 -15.38 13.63
CA TYR A 507 0.14 -16.68 14.15
C TYR A 507 0.27 -17.76 13.06
N GLY A 508 1.40 -18.47 12.99
CA GLY A 508 1.47 -19.65 12.11
C GLY A 508 2.82 -20.21 11.68
N GLY A 509 3.95 -19.74 12.20
CA GLY A 509 5.26 -20.18 11.72
C GLY A 509 5.57 -19.74 10.28
N GLY A 510 6.85 -19.64 9.94
CA GLY A 510 7.32 -19.24 8.60
C GLY A 510 8.23 -18.01 8.61
N THR A 511 8.63 -17.57 7.42
CA THR A 511 9.55 -16.44 7.23
C THR A 511 8.91 -15.31 6.44
N LEU A 512 8.94 -14.10 6.98
CA LEU A 512 8.67 -12.87 6.25
C LEU A 512 10.01 -12.24 5.85
N SER A 513 10.22 -12.04 4.55
CA SER A 513 11.42 -11.35 4.05
C SER A 513 11.09 -9.93 3.62
N LEU A 514 11.78 -8.96 4.21
CA LEU A 514 11.69 -7.54 3.89
C LEU A 514 13.00 -7.08 3.26
N THR A 515 12.96 -6.42 2.10
CA THR A 515 14.14 -5.87 1.43
C THR A 515 13.94 -4.38 1.12
N ASN A 516 14.92 -3.52 1.43
CA ASN A 516 14.83 -2.07 1.24
C ASN A 516 13.60 -1.47 1.94
N VAL A 517 13.54 -1.61 3.27
CA VAL A 517 12.40 -1.15 4.06
C VAL A 517 12.80 -0.07 5.04
N GLN A 518 11.88 0.86 5.28
CA GLN A 518 12.08 1.95 6.22
C GLN A 518 10.89 2.07 7.18
N PHE A 519 11.18 2.19 8.47
CA PHE A 519 10.20 2.39 9.54
C PHE A 519 10.60 3.63 10.34
N VAL A 520 9.79 4.70 10.28
CA VAL A 520 10.13 6.00 10.85
C VAL A 520 9.00 6.53 11.72
N ASN A 521 9.28 6.89 12.98
CA ASN A 521 8.27 7.42 13.90
C ASN A 521 7.07 6.49 14.14
N CYS A 522 7.23 5.18 13.97
CA CYS A 522 6.20 4.20 14.31
C CYS A 522 6.24 3.84 15.80
N GLN A 523 5.14 3.39 16.40
CA GLN A 523 5.21 2.81 17.74
C GLN A 523 5.90 1.44 17.69
N THR A 524 5.46 0.59 16.76
CA THR A 524 6.01 -0.75 16.50
C THR A 524 6.31 -0.92 15.01
N ALA A 525 7.55 -1.29 14.66
CA ALA A 525 7.93 -1.51 13.27
C ALA A 525 7.35 -2.81 12.71
N CYS A 526 7.56 -3.94 13.41
CA CYS A 526 6.91 -5.20 13.06
C CYS A 526 6.44 -5.96 14.30
N GLU A 527 5.22 -6.48 14.29
CA GLU A 527 4.70 -7.41 15.30
C GLU A 527 4.62 -8.81 14.69
N HIS A 528 5.30 -9.79 15.30
CA HIS A 528 5.31 -11.18 14.84
C HIS A 528 5.52 -12.13 16.02
N GLU A 529 4.77 -13.23 16.04
CA GLU A 529 4.86 -14.26 17.09
C GLU A 529 5.15 -15.62 16.45
N GLU A 530 6.12 -16.36 17.00
CA GLU A 530 6.54 -17.69 16.51
C GLU A 530 6.95 -17.72 15.01
N ALA A 531 7.37 -16.59 14.45
CA ALA A 531 7.77 -16.44 13.06
C ALA A 531 9.15 -15.79 12.92
N THR A 532 9.83 -16.07 11.81
CA THR A 532 11.10 -15.43 11.45
C THR A 532 10.86 -14.18 10.63
N LEU A 533 11.36 -13.04 11.09
CA LEU A 533 11.48 -11.81 10.31
C LEU A 533 12.90 -11.68 9.76
N GLN A 534 13.05 -11.62 8.45
CA GLN A 534 14.31 -11.30 7.76
C GLN A 534 14.22 -9.88 7.20
N VAL A 535 15.16 -9.02 7.59
CA VAL A 535 15.28 -7.66 7.07
C VAL A 535 16.62 -7.51 6.38
N ARG A 536 16.59 -7.23 5.08
CA ARG A 536 17.77 -6.97 4.24
C ARG A 536 17.73 -5.51 3.80
N ASN A 537 18.79 -4.76 4.11
CA ASN A 537 18.85 -3.31 3.90
C ASN A 537 17.65 -2.58 4.54
N GLY A 538 17.65 -2.47 5.87
CA GLY A 538 16.55 -1.87 6.64
C GLY A 538 16.96 -0.61 7.41
N LEU A 539 16.04 0.35 7.52
CA LEU A 539 16.19 1.51 8.41
C LEU A 539 15.02 1.56 9.40
N ILE A 540 15.34 1.61 10.69
CA ILE A 540 14.36 1.70 11.78
C ILE A 540 14.75 2.86 12.68
N HIS A 541 13.95 3.92 12.65
CA HIS A 541 14.27 5.19 13.31
C HIS A 541 13.11 5.69 14.16
N ARG A 542 13.40 6.03 15.42
CA ARG A 542 12.40 6.57 16.37
C ARG A 542 11.20 5.65 16.55
N VAL A 543 11.48 4.37 16.78
CA VAL A 543 10.47 3.33 17.01
C VAL A 543 10.54 2.84 18.45
N SER A 544 9.38 2.71 19.11
CA SER A 544 9.35 2.23 20.50
C SER A 544 9.69 0.74 20.59
N TYR A 545 9.20 -0.07 19.64
CA TYR A 545 9.45 -1.50 19.53
C TYR A 545 9.89 -1.87 18.10
N VAL A 546 11.15 -2.28 17.94
CA VAL A 546 11.68 -2.73 16.64
C VAL A 546 10.95 -4.01 16.21
N SER A 547 10.80 -4.97 17.12
CA SER A 547 9.94 -6.14 16.97
C SER A 547 9.05 -6.33 18.22
N GLY A 548 7.74 -6.49 17.99
CA GLY A 548 6.68 -6.38 18.99
C GLY A 548 6.06 -7.67 19.52
N GLY A 549 6.57 -8.87 19.20
CA GLY A 549 5.99 -10.15 19.64
C GLY A 549 6.92 -11.03 20.50
N TYR A 550 6.38 -12.18 20.93
CA TYR A 550 7.07 -13.18 21.76
C TYR A 550 7.58 -14.36 20.93
N CYS A 551 8.66 -15.01 21.39
CA CYS A 551 9.24 -16.21 20.78
C CYS A 551 9.56 -16.04 19.29
N ALA A 552 10.23 -14.94 18.92
CA ALA A 552 10.37 -14.49 17.54
C ALA A 552 11.83 -14.51 17.06
N ASP A 553 12.08 -15.03 15.86
CA ASP A 553 13.41 -14.97 15.23
C ASP A 553 13.52 -13.67 14.42
N PHE A 554 14.54 -12.85 14.68
CA PHE A 554 14.84 -11.66 13.88
C PHE A 554 16.22 -11.79 13.26
N ARG A 555 16.29 -11.61 11.94
CA ARG A 555 17.53 -11.66 11.15
C ARG A 555 17.69 -10.35 10.38
N GLY A 556 18.69 -9.56 10.75
CA GLY A 556 19.05 -8.32 10.05
C GLY A 556 20.34 -8.46 9.26
N GLU A 557 20.31 -8.16 7.97
CA GLU A 557 21.49 -7.93 7.12
C GLU A 557 21.45 -6.47 6.66
N HIS A 558 22.49 -5.67 6.94
CA HIS A 558 22.51 -4.24 6.60
C HIS A 558 21.34 -3.47 7.22
N LEU A 559 21.23 -3.52 8.55
CA LEU A 559 20.17 -2.84 9.31
C LEU A 559 20.75 -1.65 10.09
N THR A 560 20.13 -0.47 9.94
CA THR A 560 20.33 0.66 10.86
C THR A 560 19.14 0.76 11.81
N VAL A 561 19.39 0.66 13.12
CA VAL A 561 18.43 0.94 14.19
C VAL A 561 18.91 2.15 14.98
N HIS A 562 18.14 3.22 15.00
CA HIS A 562 18.55 4.50 15.57
C HIS A 562 17.42 5.12 16.41
N GLN A 563 17.74 5.57 17.63
CA GLN A 563 16.79 6.20 18.56
C GLN A 563 15.55 5.35 18.84
N CYS A 564 15.76 4.05 19.02
CA CYS A 564 14.67 3.11 19.28
C CYS A 564 14.58 2.73 20.77
N GLY A 565 13.41 2.26 21.18
CA GLY A 565 13.17 1.79 22.54
C GLY A 565 13.79 0.41 22.77
N ARG A 566 13.02 -0.64 22.52
CA ARG A 566 13.39 -2.04 22.71
C ARG A 566 13.54 -2.74 21.37
N PHE A 567 14.52 -3.65 21.25
CA PHE A 567 14.70 -4.42 20.01
C PHE A 567 13.68 -5.56 19.90
N LEU A 568 13.69 -6.51 20.82
CA LEU A 568 12.73 -7.62 20.90
C LEU A 568 12.28 -7.88 22.34
N PHE A 569 11.19 -8.62 22.52
CA PHE A 569 10.79 -9.13 23.84
C PHE A 569 11.53 -10.43 24.19
N ASP A 570 11.38 -11.47 23.36
CA ASP A 570 11.99 -12.79 23.52
C ASP A 570 12.20 -13.49 22.15
N GLY A 571 13.24 -14.33 22.02
CA GLY A 571 13.59 -15.04 20.79
C GLY A 571 15.08 -15.01 20.39
N TYR A 572 15.39 -15.21 19.11
CA TYR A 572 16.77 -15.19 18.61
C TYR A 572 17.01 -14.00 17.68
N LEU A 573 18.11 -13.29 17.91
CA LEU A 573 18.52 -12.14 17.12
C LEU A 573 19.83 -12.44 16.38
N TYR A 574 19.81 -12.36 15.05
CA TYR A 574 20.97 -12.52 14.18
C TYR A 574 21.20 -11.23 13.42
N LEU A 575 22.37 -10.61 13.58
CA LEU A 575 22.68 -9.34 12.93
C LEU A 575 24.00 -9.44 12.18
N THR A 576 24.00 -9.07 10.89
CA THR A 576 25.18 -9.00 10.04
C THR A 576 25.27 -7.64 9.36
N ASN A 577 26.43 -6.99 9.44
CA ASN A 577 26.68 -5.65 8.87
C ASN A 577 25.70 -4.57 9.38
N CYS A 578 25.39 -4.56 10.68
CA CYS A 578 24.35 -3.68 11.25
C CYS A 578 24.91 -2.55 12.11
N LEU A 579 24.19 -1.42 12.13
CA LEU A 579 24.41 -0.29 13.03
C LEU A 579 23.21 -0.17 13.99
N VAL A 580 23.45 -0.30 15.29
CA VAL A 580 22.43 -0.14 16.33
C VAL A 580 22.90 0.92 17.33
N THR A 581 22.26 2.08 17.34
CA THR A 581 22.65 3.22 18.18
C THR A 581 21.44 3.85 18.87
N ALA A 582 21.65 4.45 20.04
CA ALA A 582 20.61 5.04 20.88
C ALA A 582 19.43 4.08 21.15
N LEU A 583 19.73 2.80 21.45
CA LEU A 583 18.74 1.80 21.86
C LEU A 583 18.51 1.85 23.38
N THR A 584 17.42 2.49 23.82
CA THR A 584 17.26 2.89 25.24
C THR A 584 16.90 1.75 26.19
N ASN A 585 16.17 0.73 25.73
CA ASN A 585 15.72 -0.41 26.54
C ASN A 585 16.45 -1.72 26.22
N GLY A 586 17.53 -1.67 25.44
CA GLY A 586 18.37 -2.82 25.10
C GLY A 586 17.70 -3.86 24.21
N TRP A 587 18.33 -5.03 24.13
CA TRP A 587 17.99 -6.09 23.17
C TRP A 587 16.71 -6.87 23.50
N GLY A 588 16.43 -7.17 24.78
CA GLY A 588 15.38 -8.11 25.21
C GLY A 588 15.96 -9.33 25.94
N SER A 589 15.15 -10.37 26.18
CA SER A 589 15.55 -11.60 26.89
C SER A 589 16.12 -12.71 26.00
N GLY A 590 16.36 -12.43 24.71
CA GLY A 590 16.74 -13.41 23.69
C GLY A 590 18.25 -13.69 23.55
N ILE A 591 18.58 -14.67 22.69
CA ILE A 591 19.97 -14.99 22.31
C ILE A 591 20.42 -14.11 21.14
N LEU A 592 21.54 -13.41 21.29
CA LEU A 592 22.12 -12.52 20.28
C LEU A 592 23.34 -13.15 19.59
N THR A 593 23.30 -13.22 18.27
CA THR A 593 24.43 -13.57 17.39
C THR A 593 24.74 -12.40 16.48
N THR A 594 26.00 -11.94 16.46
CA THR A 594 26.43 -10.80 15.65
C THR A 594 27.61 -11.16 14.74
N ASN A 595 27.66 -10.50 13.59
CA ASN A 595 28.79 -10.52 12.67
C ASN A 595 28.97 -9.11 12.08
N LYS A 596 30.05 -8.40 12.42
CA LYS A 596 30.25 -6.99 12.03
C LYS A 596 29.06 -6.08 12.42
N VAL A 597 28.82 -5.95 13.72
CA VAL A 597 27.74 -5.12 14.28
C VAL A 597 28.31 -4.06 15.20
N VAL A 598 27.88 -2.82 15.02
CA VAL A 598 28.13 -1.72 15.97
C VAL A 598 26.92 -1.57 16.86
N PHE A 599 27.14 -1.51 18.17
CA PHE A 599 26.07 -1.37 19.16
C PHE A 599 26.39 -0.27 20.18
N SER A 600 25.41 0.59 20.44
CA SER A 600 25.43 1.56 21.53
C SER A 600 24.01 1.80 22.07
N THR A 601 23.86 1.82 23.39
CA THR A 601 22.61 2.24 24.05
C THR A 601 22.41 3.76 24.03
N SER A 602 23.47 4.51 23.74
CA SER A 602 23.48 5.97 23.64
C SER A 602 23.76 6.41 22.19
N GLU A 603 23.47 7.67 21.89
CA GLU A 603 23.81 8.31 20.63
C GLU A 603 25.31 8.21 20.34
N ILE A 604 25.69 7.82 19.12
CA ILE A 604 27.10 7.84 18.68
C ILE A 604 27.35 9.19 17.99
N PRO A 605 28.22 10.05 18.55
CA PRO A 605 28.45 11.38 17.97
C PRO A 605 28.97 11.30 16.53
N ASN A 606 28.43 12.15 15.65
CA ASN A 606 28.84 12.26 14.24
C ASN A 606 28.79 10.93 13.46
N LEU A 607 27.91 10.00 13.85
CA LEU A 607 27.70 8.76 13.12
C LEU A 607 27.13 9.02 11.72
N PHE A 608 26.12 9.90 11.65
CA PHE A 608 25.41 10.23 10.42
C PHE A 608 25.68 11.68 9.98
N ALA A 609 25.60 11.90 8.67
CA ALA A 609 25.55 13.21 8.03
C ALA A 609 24.13 13.44 7.48
N GLN A 610 23.40 14.37 8.09
CA GLN A 610 22.07 14.75 7.63
C GLN A 610 22.17 15.73 6.45
N VAL A 611 21.45 15.42 5.35
CA VAL A 611 21.23 16.34 4.23
C VAL A 611 19.78 16.27 3.81
N GLY A 612 19.09 17.42 3.84
CA GLY A 612 17.66 17.49 3.60
C GLY A 612 16.84 16.64 4.56
N ALA A 613 16.00 15.77 4.01
CA ALA A 613 15.17 14.79 4.74
C ALA A 613 15.85 13.42 4.93
N GLY A 614 17.12 13.27 4.52
CA GLY A 614 17.89 12.03 4.72
C GLY A 614 18.79 12.16 5.94
N TYR A 615 18.48 11.44 7.02
CA TYR A 615 19.15 11.61 8.31
C TYR A 615 20.24 10.56 8.56
N HIS A 616 20.33 9.51 7.74
CA HIS A 616 21.14 8.33 8.03
C HIS A 616 22.22 8.02 6.97
N TYR A 617 22.67 9.01 6.21
CA TYR A 617 23.92 8.86 5.44
C TYR A 617 25.09 8.74 6.41
N LEU A 618 26.07 7.89 6.12
CA LEU A 618 27.28 7.80 6.94
C LEU A 618 28.10 9.08 6.81
N ALA A 619 28.64 9.57 7.92
CA ALA A 619 29.51 10.75 7.93
C ALA A 619 30.71 10.59 6.98
N ASN A 620 31.25 11.72 6.48
CA ASN A 620 32.28 11.76 5.42
C ASN A 620 33.54 10.90 5.74
N ASN A 621 33.93 10.81 7.02
CA ASN A 621 35.05 9.99 7.50
C ASN A 621 34.57 8.88 8.45
N SER A 622 33.39 8.32 8.19
CA SER A 622 32.82 7.27 9.02
C SER A 622 33.76 6.05 9.06
N PRO A 623 34.11 5.54 10.25
CA PRO A 623 34.92 4.32 10.39
C PRO A 623 34.14 3.06 10.03
N TYR A 624 32.87 3.20 9.64
CA TYR A 624 31.97 2.11 9.30
C TYR A 624 31.78 1.92 7.80
N ARG A 625 32.55 2.66 7.00
CA ARG A 625 32.74 2.40 5.59
C ARG A 625 33.73 1.26 5.39
N ASP A 626 33.54 0.43 4.36
CA ASP A 626 34.43 -0.71 4.05
C ASP A 626 34.64 -1.70 5.21
N TYR A 627 33.74 -1.71 6.19
CA TYR A 627 33.98 -2.39 7.46
C TYR A 627 33.23 -3.73 7.58
N GLY A 628 32.21 -3.93 6.74
CA GLY A 628 31.35 -5.10 6.75
C GLY A 628 32.04 -6.38 6.26
N THR A 629 31.22 -7.40 6.07
CA THR A 629 31.62 -8.70 5.52
C THR A 629 30.75 -9.07 4.33
N THR A 630 31.32 -9.79 3.37
CA THR A 630 30.59 -10.33 2.21
C THR A 630 29.80 -11.60 2.54
N ASN A 631 29.81 -12.08 3.79
CA ASN A 631 29.01 -13.21 4.27
C ASN A 631 27.52 -12.82 4.46
N ILE A 632 26.92 -12.32 3.39
CA ILE A 632 25.52 -11.90 3.27
C ILE A 632 24.89 -12.61 2.07
N SER A 633 23.58 -12.45 1.88
CA SER A 633 22.91 -13.01 0.69
C SER A 633 23.47 -12.43 -0.62
N SER A 634 23.73 -13.27 -1.62
CA SER A 634 24.35 -12.84 -2.89
C SER A 634 23.51 -11.83 -3.68
N GLY A 635 22.19 -11.94 -3.61
CA GLY A 635 21.27 -10.95 -4.18
C GLY A 635 21.38 -9.57 -3.51
N LEU A 636 21.62 -9.54 -2.19
CA LEU A 636 21.84 -8.29 -1.47
C LEU A 636 23.18 -7.66 -1.86
N THR A 637 24.26 -8.44 -2.00
CA THR A 637 25.57 -7.93 -2.43
C THR A 637 25.48 -7.19 -3.77
N ALA A 638 24.84 -7.79 -4.78
CA ALA A 638 24.69 -7.16 -6.10
C ALA A 638 23.86 -5.87 -6.03
N GLN A 639 22.86 -5.81 -5.13
CA GLN A 639 22.04 -4.62 -4.94
C GLN A 639 22.82 -3.49 -4.26
N LEU A 640 23.58 -3.79 -3.19
CA LEU A 640 24.37 -2.79 -2.46
C LEU A 640 25.39 -2.08 -3.34
N GLN A 641 25.97 -2.79 -4.32
CA GLN A 641 26.87 -2.22 -5.34
C GLN A 641 26.24 -1.14 -6.22
N SER A 642 24.90 -1.03 -6.22
CA SER A 642 24.16 0.05 -6.89
C SER A 642 23.65 1.15 -5.95
N MET A 643 23.90 1.01 -4.65
CA MET A 643 23.39 1.87 -3.58
C MET A 643 24.51 2.64 -2.88
N THR A 644 24.15 3.59 -2.01
CA THR A 644 25.12 4.47 -1.36
C THR A 644 24.81 4.70 0.11
N THR A 645 25.84 5.01 0.87
CA THR A 645 25.77 5.58 2.22
C THR A 645 26.30 7.03 2.24
N TYR A 646 26.66 7.60 1.09
CA TYR A 646 27.11 9.00 0.96
C TYR A 646 25.92 9.94 0.75
N PRO A 647 25.93 11.13 1.38
CA PRO A 647 24.89 12.12 1.17
C PRO A 647 25.00 12.79 -0.21
N PRO A 648 23.91 13.36 -0.75
CA PRO A 648 23.94 14.14 -1.98
C PRO A 648 24.68 15.46 -1.81
N VAL A 649 25.14 16.02 -2.94
CA VAL A 649 25.57 17.42 -3.02
C VAL A 649 24.37 18.32 -3.34
N GLU A 650 24.14 19.34 -2.52
CA GLU A 650 23.14 20.37 -2.78
C GLU A 650 23.65 21.39 -3.82
N LEU A 651 22.90 21.62 -4.90
CA LEU A 651 23.20 22.63 -5.91
C LEU A 651 22.07 23.65 -6.02
N THR A 652 22.39 24.92 -5.80
CA THR A 652 21.46 26.05 -5.88
C THR A 652 21.98 27.23 -6.71
N ASP A 653 23.24 27.17 -7.17
CA ASP A 653 23.88 28.24 -7.94
C ASP A 653 23.39 28.32 -9.39
N LEU A 654 23.53 29.48 -10.04
CA LEU A 654 23.21 29.63 -11.45
C LEU A 654 24.21 28.86 -12.35
N VAL A 655 23.70 28.22 -13.40
CA VAL A 655 24.49 27.64 -14.49
C VAL A 655 24.48 28.62 -15.67
N THR A 656 25.59 29.33 -15.85
CA THR A 656 25.78 30.34 -16.91
C THR A 656 26.86 29.95 -17.93
N THR A 657 27.54 28.83 -17.70
CA THR A 657 28.54 28.24 -18.59
C THR A 657 28.20 26.78 -18.85
N ALA A 658 28.99 26.11 -19.70
CA ALA A 658 28.84 24.67 -19.90
C ALA A 658 29.25 23.90 -18.64
N THR A 659 28.30 23.18 -18.06
CA THR A 659 28.45 22.38 -16.84
C THR A 659 28.01 20.96 -17.12
N ARG A 660 28.83 19.98 -16.73
CA ARG A 660 28.50 18.55 -16.82
C ARG A 660 28.45 17.95 -15.41
N LEU A 661 27.39 17.21 -15.14
CA LEU A 661 27.20 16.44 -13.90
C LEU A 661 27.27 14.95 -14.24
N ASP A 662 28.00 14.21 -13.42
CA ASP A 662 28.18 12.76 -13.48
C ASP A 662 27.85 12.16 -12.11
N PRO A 663 27.68 10.84 -11.96
CA PRO A 663 27.46 10.23 -10.66
C PRO A 663 28.49 10.69 -9.62
N GLN A 664 28.01 11.15 -8.46
CA GLN A 664 28.80 11.81 -7.43
C GLN A 664 28.79 11.05 -6.11
N ALA A 665 27.63 10.60 -5.64
CA ALA A 665 27.53 9.84 -4.39
C ALA A 665 28.16 8.46 -4.62
N ALA A 666 29.27 8.14 -3.96
CA ALA A 666 29.97 6.89 -4.25
C ALA A 666 29.07 5.68 -3.95
N ARG A 667 28.98 4.73 -4.89
CA ARG A 667 28.24 3.48 -4.70
C ARG A 667 29.14 2.48 -3.97
N ASP A 668 28.56 1.61 -3.13
CA ASP A 668 29.27 0.62 -2.30
C ASP A 668 29.77 -0.57 -3.14
N THR A 669 30.81 -0.33 -3.93
CA THR A 669 31.39 -1.31 -4.87
C THR A 669 32.55 -2.12 -4.28
N ASP A 670 32.96 -1.77 -3.07
CA ASP A 670 34.09 -2.32 -2.32
C ASP A 670 33.60 -3.26 -1.20
N LEU A 671 34.21 -3.24 -0.01
CA LEU A 671 33.73 -4.06 1.08
C LEU A 671 32.45 -3.42 1.63
N PRO A 672 31.39 -4.20 1.93
CA PRO A 672 30.13 -3.56 2.27
C PRO A 672 30.22 -2.61 3.47
N ASP A 673 29.63 -1.42 3.35
CA ASP A 673 29.48 -0.49 4.46
C ASP A 673 28.52 -1.06 5.52
N LEU A 674 28.65 -0.65 6.79
CA LEU A 674 27.69 -1.07 7.80
C LEU A 674 26.38 -0.28 7.71
N GLY A 675 25.27 -0.97 7.95
CA GLY A 675 23.95 -0.38 8.11
C GLY A 675 23.22 -0.17 6.77
N TYR A 676 22.24 0.73 6.84
CA TYR A 676 21.31 1.03 5.75
C TYR A 676 21.99 1.78 4.59
N HIS A 677 21.66 1.35 3.38
CA HIS A 677 22.04 1.97 2.13
C HIS A 677 20.83 2.63 1.46
N TYR A 678 21.02 3.85 0.97
CA TYR A 678 20.06 4.58 0.18
C TYR A 678 20.20 4.25 -1.31
N PRO A 679 19.09 4.22 -2.07
CA PRO A 679 19.17 4.56 -3.49
C PRO A 679 19.95 5.87 -3.66
N PRO A 680 20.94 5.97 -4.56
CA PRO A 680 21.75 7.17 -4.64
C PRO A 680 20.96 8.42 -4.99
N ILE A 681 21.27 9.52 -4.33
CA ILE A 681 21.03 10.87 -4.83
C ILE A 681 22.41 11.47 -5.01
N ASP A 682 22.78 11.75 -6.25
CA ASP A 682 24.04 12.43 -6.57
C ASP A 682 23.94 13.92 -6.27
N TYR A 683 22.82 14.52 -6.70
CA TYR A 683 22.58 15.94 -6.55
C TYR A 683 21.16 16.19 -6.04
N ALA A 684 21.04 17.04 -5.03
CA ALA A 684 19.77 17.61 -4.61
C ALA A 684 19.69 19.06 -5.12
N VAL A 685 18.63 19.41 -5.83
CA VAL A 685 18.50 20.71 -6.48
C VAL A 685 17.21 21.42 -6.09
N CYS A 686 17.33 22.73 -5.90
CA CYS A 686 16.19 23.62 -5.75
C CYS A 686 16.45 24.90 -6.55
N THR A 687 15.60 25.16 -7.53
CA THR A 687 15.68 26.29 -8.45
C THR A 687 17.06 26.43 -9.11
N LEU A 688 17.67 25.30 -9.48
CA LEU A 688 18.93 25.29 -10.21
C LEU A 688 18.68 25.89 -11.60
N THR A 689 19.11 27.13 -11.77
CA THR A 689 18.71 27.95 -12.91
C THR A 689 19.78 27.90 -14.01
N VAL A 690 19.41 27.45 -15.20
CA VAL A 690 20.27 27.45 -16.39
C VAL A 690 19.88 28.62 -17.29
N THR A 691 20.80 29.54 -17.55
CA THR A 691 20.51 30.80 -18.27
C THR A 691 21.76 31.39 -18.92
N ASN A 692 21.63 32.55 -19.60
CA ASN A 692 22.75 33.33 -20.15
C ASN A 692 23.69 32.50 -21.05
N TYR A 693 23.12 31.69 -21.95
CA TYR A 693 23.87 30.77 -22.83
C TYR A 693 24.60 29.63 -22.08
N GLY A 694 24.26 29.41 -20.81
CA GLY A 694 24.68 28.24 -20.05
C GLY A 694 24.06 26.95 -20.57
N SER A 695 24.79 25.85 -20.39
CA SER A 695 24.32 24.51 -20.74
C SER A 695 24.59 23.55 -19.60
N LEU A 696 23.57 22.77 -19.22
CA LEU A 696 23.69 21.70 -18.24
C LEU A 696 23.61 20.35 -18.96
N THR A 697 24.61 19.51 -18.76
CA THR A 697 24.64 18.12 -19.26
C THR A 697 24.59 17.14 -18.10
N LEU A 698 23.61 16.24 -18.08
CA LEU A 698 23.53 15.12 -17.14
C LEU A 698 24.04 13.84 -17.83
N GLY A 699 25.11 13.26 -17.30
CA GLY A 699 25.71 12.02 -17.80
C GLY A 699 24.95 10.76 -17.35
N PRO A 700 25.26 9.59 -17.95
CA PRO A 700 24.60 8.33 -17.61
C PRO A 700 24.67 7.98 -16.12
N GLY A 701 23.57 7.45 -15.59
CA GLY A 701 23.47 6.98 -14.20
C GLY A 701 23.34 8.07 -13.13
N VAL A 702 23.31 9.36 -13.51
CA VAL A 702 23.06 10.47 -12.57
C VAL A 702 21.67 10.34 -11.96
N ALA A 703 21.60 10.41 -10.63
CA ALA A 703 20.36 10.48 -9.86
C ALA A 703 20.22 11.87 -9.23
N LEU A 704 19.24 12.65 -9.68
CA LEU A 704 19.03 14.02 -9.24
C LEU A 704 17.64 14.18 -8.60
N ALA A 705 17.65 14.60 -7.34
CA ALA A 705 16.45 14.84 -6.54
C ALA A 705 16.09 16.32 -6.51
N SER A 706 14.83 16.68 -6.79
CA SER A 706 14.31 18.02 -6.53
C SER A 706 13.82 18.17 -5.09
N PHE A 707 13.95 19.37 -4.53
CA PHE A 707 13.31 19.80 -3.28
C PHE A 707 12.76 21.23 -3.43
N GLY A 708 11.93 21.68 -2.50
CA GLY A 708 11.18 22.94 -2.62
C GLY A 708 10.20 22.93 -3.80
N ASP A 709 9.94 24.11 -4.36
CA ASP A 709 8.95 24.31 -5.43
C ASP A 709 9.44 23.84 -6.81
N HIS A 710 10.72 24.03 -7.11
CA HIS A 710 11.31 23.79 -8.43
C HIS A 710 12.62 23.04 -8.30
N GLY A 711 12.84 22.02 -9.11
CA GLY A 711 14.16 21.40 -9.28
C GLY A 711 15.03 22.19 -10.24
N LEU A 712 14.99 21.79 -11.51
CA LEU A 712 15.68 22.43 -12.63
C LEU A 712 14.79 23.50 -13.26
N ARG A 713 15.35 24.71 -13.40
CA ARG A 713 14.67 25.84 -14.04
C ARG A 713 15.47 26.30 -15.26
N LEU A 714 14.92 26.14 -16.45
CA LEU A 714 15.55 26.62 -17.66
C LEU A 714 14.99 27.99 -18.01
N GLU A 715 15.86 29.00 -18.02
CA GLU A 715 15.51 30.36 -18.42
C GLU A 715 15.91 30.60 -19.88
N ASN A 716 15.58 31.80 -20.40
CA ASN A 716 16.01 32.21 -21.73
C ASN A 716 17.51 31.96 -21.95
N TYR A 717 17.84 31.50 -23.15
CA TYR A 717 19.18 31.11 -23.59
C TYR A 717 19.80 29.90 -22.85
N GLY A 718 19.11 29.29 -21.88
CA GLY A 718 19.57 28.07 -21.21
C GLY A 718 19.36 26.81 -22.05
N SER A 719 20.16 25.78 -21.81
CA SER A 719 19.96 24.47 -22.41
C SER A 719 20.23 23.31 -21.45
N LEU A 720 19.45 22.24 -21.59
CA LEU A 720 19.60 20.98 -20.85
C LEU A 720 19.78 19.82 -21.82
N GLY A 721 20.87 19.08 -21.67
CA GLY A 721 21.05 17.75 -22.26
C GLY A 721 21.09 16.70 -21.16
N ALA A 722 20.32 15.63 -21.30
CA ALA A 722 20.44 14.47 -20.41
C ALA A 722 20.39 13.20 -21.26
N GLU A 723 21.45 12.39 -21.20
CA GLU A 723 21.54 11.14 -21.94
C GLU A 723 21.97 10.02 -20.99
N GLY A 724 21.02 9.15 -20.64
CA GLY A 724 21.26 7.93 -19.90
C GLY A 724 21.67 6.76 -20.79
N MET A 725 21.74 5.58 -20.18
CA MET A 725 21.85 4.30 -20.87
C MET A 725 20.69 3.37 -20.47
N PRO A 726 20.33 2.36 -21.27
CA PRO A 726 19.24 1.43 -20.94
C PRO A 726 19.32 0.80 -19.54
N LYS A 727 20.52 0.54 -19.02
CA LYS A 727 20.75 0.01 -17.65
C LYS A 727 21.23 1.04 -16.64
N ALA A 728 21.52 2.27 -17.09
CA ALA A 728 21.97 3.38 -16.26
C ALA A 728 21.27 4.68 -16.70
N PRO A 729 19.93 4.75 -16.57
CA PRO A 729 19.19 5.94 -16.95
C PRO A 729 19.57 7.12 -16.06
N VAL A 730 19.42 8.33 -16.59
CA VAL A 730 19.39 9.54 -15.74
C VAL A 730 18.07 9.51 -14.98
N ARG A 731 18.10 9.65 -13.66
CA ARG A 731 16.91 9.59 -12.81
C ARG A 731 16.59 10.96 -12.24
N LEU A 732 15.38 11.44 -12.51
CA LEU A 732 14.87 12.72 -12.02
C LEU A 732 13.63 12.45 -11.16
N PHE A 733 13.68 12.83 -9.89
CA PHE A 733 12.60 12.55 -8.93
C PHE A 733 12.58 13.61 -7.84
N ARG A 734 11.60 13.57 -6.94
CA ARG A 734 11.57 14.41 -5.74
C ARG A 734 12.25 13.70 -4.57
N TYR A 735 12.93 14.43 -3.70
CA TYR A 735 13.70 13.87 -2.57
C TYR A 735 12.93 12.83 -1.73
N ASN A 736 11.62 13.03 -1.56
CA ASN A 736 10.71 12.19 -0.78
C ASN A 736 10.47 10.79 -1.38
N VAL A 737 10.98 10.51 -2.58
CA VAL A 737 11.07 9.16 -3.15
C VAL A 737 12.12 8.32 -2.41
N VAL A 738 13.18 8.94 -1.90
CA VAL A 738 14.36 8.24 -1.33
C VAL A 738 14.57 8.56 0.14
N GLN A 739 14.43 9.83 0.54
CA GLN A 739 14.74 10.32 1.89
C GLN A 739 13.58 10.16 2.87
N GLU A 740 13.86 9.67 4.07
CA GLU A 740 12.91 8.99 4.97
C GLU A 740 12.15 9.86 5.93
N GLN A 741 12.61 11.09 6.15
CA GLN A 741 11.89 11.96 7.06
C GLN A 741 10.66 12.56 6.36
N PRO A 742 9.48 12.50 6.99
CA PRO A 742 8.26 13.17 6.52
C PRO A 742 8.32 14.67 6.86
N ILE A 743 9.35 15.35 6.34
CA ILE A 743 9.57 16.79 6.46
C ILE A 743 9.50 17.45 5.08
N ASP A 744 8.96 18.65 5.01
CA ASP A 744 8.95 19.44 3.77
C ASP A 744 10.29 20.15 3.58
N TRP A 745 11.17 19.56 2.77
CA TRP A 745 12.47 20.14 2.45
C TRP A 745 12.30 21.25 1.40
N GLY A 746 12.64 22.48 1.79
CA GLY A 746 12.58 23.65 0.92
C GLY A 746 11.28 24.47 1.04
N ASN A 747 10.42 24.14 2.02
CA ASN A 747 9.17 24.86 2.33
C ASN A 747 8.31 25.14 1.09
N THR A 748 7.71 24.08 0.58
CA THR A 748 7.05 24.03 -0.73
C THR A 748 5.71 24.78 -0.68
N ALA A 749 5.65 25.94 -1.33
CA ALA A 749 4.45 26.76 -1.45
C ALA A 749 3.60 26.40 -2.69
N TYR A 750 4.24 25.90 -3.74
CA TYR A 750 3.64 25.58 -5.03
C TYR A 750 3.51 24.08 -5.26
N GLU A 751 2.77 23.67 -6.29
CA GLU A 751 2.83 22.26 -6.70
C GLU A 751 4.26 21.97 -7.20
N PRO A 752 4.97 20.99 -6.59
CA PRO A 752 6.38 20.80 -6.86
C PRO A 752 6.63 20.35 -8.29
N THR A 753 7.68 20.88 -8.89
CA THR A 753 8.03 20.64 -10.28
C THR A 753 9.49 20.24 -10.42
N ILE A 754 9.77 19.14 -11.14
CA ILE A 754 11.15 18.69 -11.39
C ILE A 754 11.84 19.53 -12.45
N LEU A 755 11.21 19.76 -13.60
CA LEU A 755 11.77 20.57 -14.69
C LEU A 755 10.72 21.57 -15.23
N THR A 756 11.12 22.84 -15.31
CA THR A 756 10.26 23.94 -15.79
C THR A 756 11.00 24.90 -16.73
N GLY A 757 10.24 25.60 -17.59
CA GLY A 757 10.73 26.65 -18.50
C GLY A 757 10.76 28.07 -17.89
N PRO A 758 10.95 29.13 -18.71
CA PRO A 758 11.14 30.52 -18.27
C PRO A 758 9.82 31.18 -17.86
N CYS A 759 9.82 32.01 -16.81
CA CYS A 759 8.61 32.50 -16.16
C CYS A 759 8.01 33.83 -16.69
N HIS A 760 8.09 34.15 -17.99
CA HIS A 760 7.59 35.45 -18.48
C HIS A 760 7.13 35.44 -19.94
N ASP A 761 6.32 36.46 -20.29
CA ASP A 761 5.77 36.69 -21.62
C ASP A 761 6.89 37.11 -22.61
N THR A 762 7.17 36.26 -23.60
CA THR A 762 8.17 36.51 -24.64
C THR A 762 7.65 37.47 -25.70
N LEU A 763 7.22 38.68 -25.31
CA LEU A 763 6.83 39.74 -26.24
C LEU A 763 8.01 40.50 -26.87
N GLY A 764 9.26 40.06 -26.70
CA GLY A 764 10.39 40.65 -27.42
C GLY A 764 11.69 39.85 -27.35
N GLY A 765 12.27 39.55 -28.52
CA GLY A 765 13.71 39.33 -28.76
C GLY A 765 14.41 38.11 -28.13
N ASP A 766 13.91 37.55 -27.03
CA ASP A 766 14.61 36.51 -26.28
C ASP A 766 14.35 35.09 -26.79
N ALA A 767 15.40 34.25 -26.79
CA ALA A 767 15.31 32.85 -27.20
C ALA A 767 14.92 31.95 -26.00
N PRO A 768 13.76 31.28 -26.04
CA PRO A 768 13.38 30.33 -25.00
C PRO A 768 14.31 29.10 -24.96
N PRO A 769 14.37 28.36 -23.85
CA PRO A 769 15.34 27.30 -23.66
C PRO A 769 15.10 26.05 -24.51
N LEU A 770 16.14 25.21 -24.56
CA LEU A 770 16.16 23.91 -25.23
C LEU A 770 16.35 22.81 -24.19
N ALA A 771 15.59 21.72 -24.29
CA ALA A 771 15.79 20.51 -23.50
C ALA A 771 15.76 19.27 -24.40
N SER A 772 16.80 18.44 -24.31
CA SER A 772 16.90 17.15 -25.00
C SER A 772 17.19 16.05 -23.99
N LEU A 773 16.26 15.12 -23.86
CA LEU A 773 16.27 14.06 -22.86
C LEU A 773 16.23 12.70 -23.56
N ARG A 774 17.22 11.84 -23.30
CA ARG A 774 17.27 10.46 -23.79
C ARG A 774 17.59 9.47 -22.66
N PHE A 775 16.86 8.36 -22.55
CA PHE A 775 16.99 7.39 -21.44
C PHE A 775 16.91 8.06 -20.06
N VAL A 776 15.93 8.95 -19.90
CA VAL A 776 15.64 9.64 -18.63
C VAL A 776 14.41 9.00 -17.98
N GLU A 777 14.52 8.68 -16.70
CA GLU A 777 13.43 8.15 -15.87
C GLU A 777 12.94 9.21 -14.89
N PHE A 778 11.63 9.46 -14.94
CA PHE A 778 10.92 10.31 -13.98
C PHE A 778 10.07 9.47 -13.03
N SER A 779 10.14 9.75 -11.73
CA SER A 779 9.38 9.02 -10.70
C SER A 779 8.64 9.95 -9.75
N GLY A 780 7.35 9.67 -9.53
CA GLY A 780 6.46 10.43 -8.65
C GLY A 780 5.64 9.52 -7.73
N LEU A 781 5.17 10.07 -6.61
CA LEU A 781 4.38 9.36 -5.60
C LEU A 781 2.92 9.84 -5.60
N GLY A 782 1.96 8.91 -5.66
CA GLY A 782 0.54 9.15 -5.42
C GLY A 782 -0.13 10.07 -6.43
N GLY A 783 0.43 10.20 -7.63
CA GLY A 783 -0.08 11.06 -8.71
C GLY A 783 0.18 12.56 -8.53
N TYR A 784 0.89 12.96 -7.47
CA TYR A 784 1.12 14.36 -7.11
C TYR A 784 2.42 14.91 -7.70
N GLY A 785 2.43 16.20 -8.04
CA GLY A 785 3.61 16.90 -8.56
C GLY A 785 3.81 16.79 -10.07
N ASN A 786 4.59 17.72 -10.63
CA ASN A 786 4.89 17.78 -12.06
C ASN A 786 6.31 17.28 -12.34
N HIS A 787 6.45 16.31 -13.24
CA HIS A 787 7.72 15.95 -13.85
C HIS A 787 8.21 17.08 -14.75
N LEU A 788 7.29 17.59 -15.56
CA LEU A 788 7.51 18.64 -16.54
C LEU A 788 6.37 19.65 -16.43
N TYR A 789 6.70 20.93 -16.27
CA TYR A 789 5.71 21.99 -16.27
C TYR A 789 5.98 22.98 -17.40
N SER A 790 4.93 23.27 -18.16
CA SER A 790 4.86 24.36 -19.12
C SER A 790 3.44 24.92 -19.18
N ALA A 791 3.29 26.23 -19.40
CA ALA A 791 1.99 26.89 -19.43
C ALA A 791 1.79 27.72 -20.72
N ASN A 792 0.61 28.32 -20.89
CA ASN A 792 0.29 29.08 -22.10
C ASN A 792 0.89 30.48 -22.02
N GLY A 793 1.80 30.81 -22.95
CA GLY A 793 2.45 32.12 -23.07
C GLY A 793 3.50 32.43 -21.99
N TRP A 794 3.59 31.58 -20.97
CA TRP A 794 4.43 31.71 -19.78
C TRP A 794 4.97 30.29 -19.50
N PHE A 795 6.24 30.09 -19.15
CA PHE A 795 6.88 28.76 -18.98
C PHE A 795 6.87 27.91 -20.25
N LEU A 796 7.64 28.33 -21.26
CA LEU A 796 7.68 27.67 -22.57
C LEU A 796 9.07 27.21 -22.98
N PHE A 797 9.14 26.07 -23.67
CA PHE A 797 10.35 25.59 -24.31
C PHE A 797 10.33 26.01 -25.78
N ARG A 798 11.48 26.40 -26.33
CA ARG A 798 11.65 26.50 -27.78
C ARG A 798 11.66 25.11 -28.38
N GLN A 799 12.39 24.19 -27.75
CA GLN A 799 12.42 22.78 -28.10
C GLN A 799 12.42 21.94 -26.83
N LEU A 800 11.53 20.95 -26.79
CA LEU A 800 11.51 19.89 -25.79
C LEU A 800 11.47 18.55 -26.52
N ALA A 801 12.54 17.78 -26.43
CA ALA A 801 12.66 16.46 -27.03
C ALA A 801 12.82 15.39 -25.94
N LEU A 802 11.91 14.42 -25.93
CA LEU A 802 11.99 13.21 -25.11
C LEU A 802 12.10 12.01 -26.04
N GLN A 803 13.17 11.23 -25.87
CA GLN A 803 13.41 10.00 -26.62
C GLN A 803 13.78 8.85 -25.67
N ASP A 804 13.19 7.68 -25.80
CA ASP A 804 13.54 6.52 -24.95
C ASP A 804 13.37 6.80 -23.43
N CYS A 805 12.53 7.77 -23.05
CA CYS A 805 12.33 8.16 -21.65
C CYS A 805 11.17 7.38 -21.03
N THR A 806 11.22 7.24 -19.70
CA THR A 806 10.14 6.63 -18.92
C THR A 806 9.61 7.62 -17.89
N LEU A 807 8.29 7.74 -17.80
CA LEU A 807 7.62 8.57 -16.80
C LEU A 807 6.68 7.70 -15.99
N TRP A 808 6.91 7.65 -14.67
CA TRP A 808 6.11 6.91 -13.71
C TRP A 808 5.30 7.85 -12.82
N GLY A 809 3.98 7.66 -12.81
CA GLY A 809 3.08 8.50 -12.01
C GLY A 809 3.17 9.98 -12.41
N GLY A 810 2.78 10.86 -11.48
CA GLY A 810 2.93 12.32 -11.59
C GLY A 810 2.22 12.94 -12.81
N LYS A 811 2.58 14.20 -13.09
CA LYS A 811 2.00 15.00 -14.18
C LYS A 811 3.07 15.45 -15.16
N ALA A 812 2.74 15.49 -16.45
CA ALA A 812 3.60 16.09 -17.47
C ALA A 812 2.79 17.04 -18.34
N GLN A 813 3.24 18.29 -18.44
CA GLN A 813 2.58 19.33 -19.21
C GLN A 813 3.44 19.75 -20.40
N PHE A 814 2.82 19.73 -21.58
CA PHE A 814 3.43 20.03 -22.87
C PHE A 814 2.67 21.20 -23.52
N SER A 815 3.24 22.40 -23.40
CA SER A 815 2.69 23.66 -23.89
C SER A 815 3.77 24.48 -24.60
N GLY A 816 3.34 25.37 -25.47
CA GLY A 816 4.22 26.28 -26.19
C GLY A 816 3.48 27.24 -27.11
N ASN A 817 4.24 28.13 -27.74
CA ASN A 817 3.74 29.01 -28.78
C ASN A 817 3.92 28.37 -30.17
N THR A 818 3.55 29.06 -31.24
CA THR A 818 3.65 28.55 -32.62
C THR A 818 5.07 28.22 -33.10
N SER A 819 6.10 28.73 -32.41
CA SER A 819 7.51 28.45 -32.70
C SER A 819 8.09 27.34 -31.81
N SER A 820 7.34 26.88 -30.80
CA SER A 820 7.75 25.78 -29.92
C SER A 820 7.61 24.43 -30.62
N ILE A 821 8.65 23.59 -30.49
CA ILE A 821 8.69 22.23 -31.04
C ILE A 821 8.76 21.23 -29.88
N ILE A 822 7.79 20.31 -29.84
CA ILE A 822 7.73 19.24 -28.84
C ILE A 822 7.79 17.89 -29.56
N GLY A 823 8.83 17.11 -29.28
CA GLY A 823 9.04 15.77 -29.84
C GLY A 823 9.00 14.70 -28.76
N LEU A 824 8.10 13.73 -28.93
CA LEU A 824 7.97 12.55 -28.06
C LEU A 824 8.17 11.29 -28.90
N THR A 825 9.36 10.71 -28.86
CA THR A 825 9.67 9.50 -29.64
C THR A 825 9.99 8.34 -28.71
N ASN A 826 9.34 7.20 -28.88
CA ASN A 826 9.67 5.98 -28.16
C ASN A 826 9.71 6.13 -26.62
N ASN A 827 8.70 6.77 -26.02
CA ASN A 827 8.65 6.96 -24.57
C ASN A 827 7.57 6.07 -23.92
N LEU A 828 7.80 5.74 -22.65
CA LEU A 828 6.90 4.97 -21.81
C LEU A 828 6.28 5.85 -20.73
N PHE A 829 4.97 6.08 -20.81
CA PHE A 829 4.18 6.82 -19.81
C PHE A 829 3.31 5.82 -19.03
N VAL A 830 3.61 5.63 -17.75
CA VAL A 830 2.91 4.68 -16.90
C VAL A 830 2.27 5.42 -15.75
N ARG A 831 0.93 5.38 -15.67
CA ARG A 831 0.16 6.06 -14.62
C ARG A 831 0.40 7.58 -14.61
N THR A 832 0.87 8.17 -15.72
CA THR A 832 1.15 9.60 -15.83
C THR A 832 -0.07 10.37 -16.33
N ALA A 833 -0.34 11.53 -15.74
CA ALA A 833 -1.33 12.47 -16.21
C ALA A 833 -0.69 13.49 -17.18
N ASN A 834 -0.91 13.29 -18.48
CA ASN A 834 -0.36 14.14 -19.53
C ASN A 834 -1.38 15.21 -19.94
N LYS A 835 -0.92 16.45 -20.03
CA LYS A 835 -1.69 17.57 -20.58
C LYS A 835 -0.94 18.20 -21.74
N TYR A 836 -1.59 18.27 -22.88
CA TYR A 836 -1.13 18.95 -24.09
C TYR A 836 -1.95 20.22 -24.30
N TYR A 837 -1.30 21.37 -24.46
CA TYR A 837 -2.01 22.66 -24.45
C TYR A 837 -1.40 23.73 -25.39
N ALA A 838 -2.22 24.72 -25.75
CA ALA A 838 -1.86 25.91 -26.54
C ALA A 838 -1.52 25.65 -28.03
N TRP A 839 -0.42 26.22 -28.55
CA TRP A 839 -0.11 26.30 -29.99
C TRP A 839 1.18 25.62 -30.49
N PRO A 840 1.89 24.74 -29.75
CA PRO A 840 3.16 24.19 -30.22
C PRO A 840 2.97 23.31 -31.46
N GLN A 841 4.06 23.11 -32.21
CA GLN A 841 4.17 21.96 -33.09
C GLN A 841 4.54 20.74 -32.24
N LEU A 842 3.70 19.69 -32.28
CA LEU A 842 3.88 18.50 -31.46
C LEU A 842 3.88 17.25 -32.33
N SER A 843 4.85 16.37 -32.10
CA SER A 843 4.90 15.04 -32.71
C SER A 843 5.17 13.97 -31.67
N ALA A 844 4.29 12.96 -31.63
CA ALA A 844 4.38 11.79 -30.77
C ALA A 844 4.38 10.52 -31.62
N TYR A 845 5.49 9.78 -31.58
CA TYR A 845 5.71 8.53 -32.30
C TYR A 845 6.15 7.40 -31.38
N ASN A 846 5.61 6.19 -31.57
CA ASN A 846 6.07 4.97 -30.89
C ASN A 846 6.03 5.06 -29.35
N ASN A 847 5.10 5.81 -28.76
CA ASN A 847 4.98 5.89 -27.30
C ASN A 847 3.95 4.89 -26.76
N LEU A 848 4.13 4.45 -25.51
CA LEU A 848 3.09 3.72 -24.75
C LEU A 848 2.54 4.60 -23.63
N PHE A 849 1.21 4.79 -23.61
CA PHE A 849 0.46 5.43 -22.53
C PHE A 849 -0.38 4.39 -21.81
N TRP A 850 0.06 3.96 -20.63
CA TRP A 850 -0.57 2.88 -19.86
C TRP A 850 -1.20 3.40 -18.56
N GLY A 851 -2.48 3.15 -18.36
CA GLY A 851 -3.19 3.32 -17.08
C GLY A 851 -3.39 4.76 -16.57
N GLY A 852 -2.75 5.75 -17.19
CA GLY A 852 -2.81 7.18 -16.84
C GLY A 852 -3.87 7.96 -17.61
N SER A 853 -3.65 9.25 -17.87
CA SER A 853 -4.58 10.08 -18.64
C SER A 853 -3.88 11.01 -19.64
N ASN A 854 -4.57 11.34 -20.73
CA ASN A 854 -4.10 12.22 -21.78
C ASN A 854 -5.20 13.22 -22.14
N ARG A 855 -4.92 14.50 -21.86
CA ARG A 855 -5.82 15.62 -22.16
C ARG A 855 -5.26 16.48 -23.28
N PHE A 856 -6.05 16.66 -24.34
CA PHE A 856 -5.69 17.43 -25.53
C PHE A 856 -6.53 18.72 -25.59
N ASP A 857 -5.86 19.85 -25.39
CA ASP A 857 -6.47 21.18 -25.40
C ASP A 857 -5.84 22.05 -26.54
N ARG A 858 -5.83 21.55 -27.78
CA ARG A 858 -5.21 22.23 -28.94
C ARG A 858 -5.99 23.47 -29.39
N TYR A 859 -5.33 24.61 -29.51
CA TYR A 859 -5.99 25.85 -29.98
C TYR A 859 -5.99 25.97 -31.52
N SER A 860 -7.07 26.53 -32.08
CA SER A 860 -7.16 26.79 -33.53
C SER A 860 -6.12 27.84 -33.94
N GLY A 861 -5.47 27.63 -35.09
CA GLY A 861 -4.37 28.48 -35.58
C GLY A 861 -2.98 28.16 -35.01
N GLY A 862 -2.85 27.13 -34.17
CA GLY A 862 -1.57 26.65 -33.66
C GLY A 862 -0.87 25.64 -34.57
N GLY A 863 0.32 25.22 -34.15
CA GLY A 863 1.07 24.13 -34.78
C GLY A 863 0.26 22.83 -34.90
N THR A 864 0.72 21.95 -35.79
CA THR A 864 0.10 20.64 -35.99
C THR A 864 0.50 19.70 -34.86
N TRP A 865 -0.48 19.00 -34.28
CA TRP A 865 -0.25 17.93 -33.31
C TRP A 865 -0.43 16.59 -33.99
N THR A 866 0.62 15.79 -34.01
CA THR A 866 0.67 14.50 -34.69
C THR A 866 0.91 13.39 -33.69
N PHE A 867 -0.02 12.44 -33.62
CA PHE A 867 0.10 11.21 -32.86
C PHE A 867 0.01 10.05 -33.83
N ARG A 868 1.13 9.34 -34.04
CA ARG A 868 1.16 8.11 -34.84
C ARG A 868 1.96 7.01 -34.16
N ASP A 869 1.66 5.76 -34.46
CA ASP A 869 2.41 4.60 -33.98
C ASP A 869 2.43 4.47 -32.45
N ASN A 870 1.54 5.17 -31.72
CA ASN A 870 1.47 5.11 -30.26
C ASN A 870 0.45 4.06 -29.80
N ALA A 871 0.66 3.50 -28.61
CA ALA A 871 -0.30 2.65 -27.92
C ALA A 871 -0.93 3.37 -26.73
N PHE A 872 -2.26 3.42 -26.67
CA PHE A 872 -3.06 3.90 -25.55
C PHE A 872 -3.75 2.71 -24.90
N HIS A 873 -3.36 2.37 -23.67
CA HIS A 873 -3.81 1.17 -22.96
C HIS A 873 -4.44 1.54 -21.62
N ASP A 874 -5.73 1.25 -21.46
CA ASP A 874 -6.52 1.58 -20.25
C ASP A 874 -6.27 3.00 -19.73
N THR A 875 -6.15 3.96 -20.66
CA THR A 875 -5.84 5.35 -20.38
C THR A 875 -7.00 6.27 -20.72
N GLY A 876 -7.28 7.22 -19.83
CA GLY A 876 -8.31 8.22 -20.06
C GLY A 876 -7.92 9.18 -21.18
N LEU A 877 -8.78 9.36 -22.19
CA LEU A 877 -8.57 10.33 -23.27
C LEU A 877 -9.64 11.41 -23.24
N ALA A 878 -9.22 12.68 -23.26
CA ALA A 878 -10.11 13.82 -23.38
C ALA A 878 -9.59 14.78 -24.46
N ASN A 879 -10.37 15.02 -25.52
CA ASN A 879 -10.07 16.02 -26.53
C ASN A 879 -11.13 17.13 -26.49
N VAL A 880 -10.71 18.34 -26.13
CA VAL A 880 -11.65 19.41 -25.74
C VAL A 880 -11.74 20.52 -26.77
N ASN A 881 -10.76 20.66 -27.67
CA ASN A 881 -10.68 21.78 -28.62
C ASN A 881 -10.46 21.32 -30.08
N ALA A 882 -9.41 21.78 -30.75
CA ALA A 882 -9.17 21.51 -32.16
C ALA A 882 -8.74 20.05 -32.43
N SER A 883 -8.95 19.58 -33.66
CA SER A 883 -8.55 18.24 -34.07
C SER A 883 -7.04 18.03 -34.00
N VAL A 884 -6.63 16.78 -33.77
CA VAL A 884 -5.23 16.33 -33.85
C VAL A 884 -5.11 15.31 -34.98
N VAL A 885 -3.90 15.14 -35.52
CA VAL A 885 -3.63 14.06 -36.48
C VAL A 885 -3.51 12.77 -35.68
N ASN A 886 -4.48 11.88 -35.85
CA ASN A 886 -4.58 10.58 -35.20
C ASN A 886 -4.53 9.48 -36.28
N ASP A 887 -3.43 8.74 -36.38
CA ASP A 887 -3.22 7.78 -37.46
C ASP A 887 -2.26 6.65 -37.05
N HIS A 888 -2.55 5.39 -37.38
CA HIS A 888 -1.75 4.21 -37.01
C HIS A 888 -1.49 4.06 -35.50
N ASN A 889 -2.43 4.43 -34.63
CA ASN A 889 -2.33 4.22 -33.17
C ASN A 889 -3.06 2.96 -32.71
N GLY A 890 -2.60 2.38 -31.61
CA GLY A 890 -3.22 1.26 -30.89
C GLY A 890 -4.09 1.76 -29.74
N TYR A 891 -5.32 1.24 -29.64
CA TYR A 891 -6.26 1.51 -28.56
C TYR A 891 -6.64 0.20 -27.89
N LEU A 892 -6.10 0.00 -26.70
CA LEU A 892 -6.03 -1.29 -26.02
C LEU A 892 -6.84 -1.24 -24.72
N GLY A 893 -7.69 -2.25 -24.50
CA GLY A 893 -8.45 -2.40 -23.26
C GLY A 893 -9.96 -2.28 -23.44
N VAL A 894 -10.70 -2.76 -22.46
CA VAL A 894 -12.17 -2.80 -22.52
C VAL A 894 -12.72 -1.37 -22.39
N GLY A 895 -13.36 -0.88 -23.46
CA GLY A 895 -13.94 0.46 -23.48
C GLY A 895 -12.93 1.58 -23.69
N GLN A 896 -11.68 1.27 -24.09
CA GLN A 896 -10.69 2.29 -24.46
C GLN A 896 -11.23 3.17 -25.59
N THR A 897 -11.34 4.48 -25.32
CA THR A 897 -11.78 5.45 -26.32
C THR A 897 -10.66 5.79 -27.30
N GLN A 898 -11.03 6.30 -28.48
CA GLN A 898 -10.08 6.82 -29.47
C GLN A 898 -10.01 8.34 -29.43
N ILE A 899 -8.88 8.89 -29.88
CA ILE A 899 -8.78 10.33 -30.14
C ILE A 899 -9.64 10.69 -31.37
N GLY A 900 -10.38 11.79 -31.32
CA GLY A 900 -11.17 12.25 -32.47
C GLY A 900 -10.32 12.55 -33.72
N GLY A 901 -10.90 12.36 -34.92
CA GLY A 901 -10.20 12.53 -36.21
C GLY A 901 -9.67 11.24 -36.84
N THR A 902 -10.26 10.10 -36.49
CA THR A 902 -9.83 8.72 -36.80
C THR A 902 -9.64 8.43 -38.30
N THR A 903 -8.51 7.79 -38.64
CA THR A 903 -8.29 7.07 -39.91
C THR A 903 -8.62 5.57 -39.76
N SER A 904 -8.75 4.84 -40.87
CA SER A 904 -8.98 3.38 -40.86
C SER A 904 -7.77 2.56 -40.42
N SER A 905 -6.62 3.20 -40.18
CA SER A 905 -5.35 2.52 -39.88
C SER A 905 -5.10 2.30 -38.38
N ASN A 906 -5.97 2.81 -37.50
CA ASN A 906 -5.86 2.56 -36.07
C ASN A 906 -6.21 1.11 -35.72
N VAL A 907 -5.47 0.53 -34.77
CA VAL A 907 -5.74 -0.81 -34.23
C VAL A 907 -6.52 -0.68 -32.92
N VAL A 908 -7.66 -1.36 -32.81
CA VAL A 908 -8.47 -1.36 -31.58
C VAL A 908 -8.66 -2.79 -31.12
N VAL A 909 -8.24 -3.09 -29.89
CA VAL A 909 -8.39 -4.43 -29.30
C VAL A 909 -8.87 -4.32 -27.86
N SER A 910 -9.84 -5.16 -27.49
CA SER A 910 -10.38 -5.20 -26.12
C SER A 910 -9.42 -5.80 -25.10
N THR A 911 -8.44 -6.57 -25.56
CA THR A 911 -7.46 -7.26 -24.72
C THR A 911 -6.11 -7.26 -25.42
N PHE A 912 -5.09 -6.76 -24.74
CA PHE A 912 -3.69 -6.81 -25.16
C PHE A 912 -2.86 -7.13 -23.92
N THR A 913 -1.88 -8.03 -24.04
CA THR A 913 -1.07 -8.47 -22.90
C THR A 913 0.40 -8.23 -23.18
N TYR A 914 1.10 -7.74 -22.15
CA TYR A 914 2.55 -7.61 -22.13
C TYR A 914 3.19 -8.78 -21.37
N THR A 915 4.50 -8.92 -21.52
CA THR A 915 5.35 -9.85 -20.78
C THR A 915 6.66 -9.19 -20.35
N ASN A 916 7.38 -9.82 -19.43
CA ASN A 916 8.63 -9.30 -18.88
C ASN A 916 9.84 -9.81 -19.69
N SER A 917 10.88 -8.98 -19.78
CA SER A 917 12.23 -9.38 -20.17
C SER A 917 13.26 -8.44 -19.51
N PHE A 918 14.50 -8.43 -20.01
CA PHE A 918 15.66 -7.83 -19.32
C PHE A 918 15.51 -6.35 -18.93
N LEU A 919 14.91 -5.52 -19.79
CA LEU A 919 14.83 -4.07 -19.57
C LEU A 919 13.47 -3.59 -19.04
N GLY A 920 12.48 -4.47 -18.87
CA GLY A 920 11.18 -4.07 -18.34
C GLY A 920 10.04 -5.05 -18.61
N SER A 921 8.82 -4.56 -18.33
CA SER A 921 7.59 -5.37 -18.29
C SER A 921 6.62 -5.14 -19.45
N PHE A 922 7.01 -4.32 -20.44
CA PHE A 922 6.13 -3.90 -21.55
C PHE A 922 6.51 -4.54 -22.89
N TYR A 923 7.16 -5.70 -22.88
CA TYR A 923 7.36 -6.47 -24.11
C TYR A 923 6.02 -7.03 -24.59
N HIS A 924 5.76 -7.00 -25.89
CA HIS A 924 4.55 -7.52 -26.48
C HIS A 924 4.50 -9.05 -26.35
N TYR A 925 3.43 -9.55 -25.71
CA TYR A 925 3.05 -10.96 -25.83
C TYR A 925 2.01 -11.14 -26.94
N SER A 926 1.04 -10.23 -27.02
CA SER A 926 0.06 -10.19 -28.11
C SER A 926 0.69 -9.66 -29.40
N THR A 927 0.22 -10.14 -30.56
CA THR A 927 0.82 -9.81 -31.88
C THR A 927 0.06 -8.75 -32.67
N ASN A 928 -1.06 -8.22 -32.14
CA ASN A 928 -1.95 -7.31 -32.88
C ASN A 928 -1.30 -6.00 -33.33
N LEU A 929 -0.22 -5.57 -32.67
CA LEU A 929 0.49 -4.33 -32.96
C LEU A 929 1.76 -4.54 -33.79
N VAL A 930 2.09 -5.79 -34.10
CA VAL A 930 3.30 -6.15 -34.85
C VAL A 930 3.12 -5.79 -36.32
N ASN A 931 4.09 -5.08 -36.91
CA ASN A 931 4.12 -4.60 -38.29
C ASN A 931 2.90 -3.74 -38.68
N ALA A 932 2.29 -3.04 -37.73
CA ALA A 932 1.06 -2.30 -37.92
C ALA A 932 1.26 -0.77 -38.02
N GLY A 933 2.48 -0.27 -37.89
CA GLY A 933 2.81 1.15 -37.89
C GLY A 933 2.82 1.80 -39.28
N SER A 934 3.12 3.09 -39.29
CA SER A 934 2.99 3.99 -40.44
C SER A 934 4.20 4.01 -41.39
N ARG A 935 5.34 3.42 -40.98
CA ARG A 935 6.63 3.45 -41.71
C ARG A 935 7.49 2.24 -41.35
N THR A 936 8.67 2.11 -41.97
CA THR A 936 9.65 1.08 -41.56
C THR A 936 10.29 1.43 -40.22
N ALA A 937 10.73 0.42 -39.47
CA ALA A 937 11.45 0.61 -38.21
C ALA A 937 12.76 1.39 -38.39
N SER A 938 13.50 1.15 -39.48
CA SER A 938 14.66 1.97 -39.86
C SER A 938 14.32 3.44 -40.07
N ALA A 939 13.21 3.76 -40.74
CA ALA A 939 12.75 5.14 -40.92
C ALA A 939 12.22 5.77 -39.62
N ALA A 940 11.91 4.95 -38.62
CA ALA A 940 11.55 5.37 -37.27
C ALA A 940 12.76 5.55 -36.34
N GLY A 941 13.97 5.19 -36.78
CA GLY A 941 15.17 5.16 -35.93
C GLY A 941 15.18 4.02 -34.92
N LEU A 942 14.44 2.94 -35.18
CA LEU A 942 14.22 1.81 -34.27
C LEU A 942 14.83 0.50 -34.78
N TYR A 943 15.80 0.54 -35.71
CA TYR A 943 16.42 -0.65 -36.28
C TYR A 943 16.99 -1.61 -35.21
N HIS A 944 17.67 -1.05 -34.19
CA HIS A 944 18.32 -1.79 -33.10
C HIS A 944 17.41 -2.07 -31.89
N TYR A 945 16.11 -1.81 -32.02
CA TYR A 945 15.14 -1.92 -30.95
C TYR A 945 14.20 -3.12 -31.14
N THR A 946 13.41 -3.45 -30.12
CA THR A 946 12.47 -4.56 -30.13
C THR A 946 11.30 -4.32 -29.18
N VAL A 947 10.13 -4.85 -29.55
CA VAL A 947 9.00 -5.05 -28.62
C VAL A 947 8.97 -6.47 -28.06
N ARG A 948 9.83 -7.39 -28.51
CA ARG A 948 9.70 -8.83 -28.24
C ARG A 948 10.63 -9.30 -27.12
N ALA A 949 10.10 -10.18 -26.27
CA ALA A 949 10.86 -10.71 -25.14
C ALA A 949 12.05 -11.60 -25.56
N ASP A 950 12.04 -12.12 -26.79
CA ASP A 950 13.13 -12.88 -27.41
C ASP A 950 14.30 -12.02 -27.90
N GLN A 951 14.22 -10.70 -27.72
CA GLN A 951 15.24 -9.71 -28.08
C GLN A 951 15.55 -9.62 -29.59
N THR A 952 14.63 -10.08 -30.45
CA THR A 952 14.78 -9.94 -31.91
C THR A 952 14.62 -8.46 -32.32
N LYS A 953 15.65 -7.88 -32.93
CA LYS A 953 15.61 -6.51 -33.49
C LYS A 953 14.52 -6.34 -34.54
N GLU A 954 13.95 -5.14 -34.62
CA GLU A 954 12.97 -4.74 -35.64
C GLU A 954 13.56 -4.70 -37.06
N THR A 955 14.78 -4.21 -37.20
CA THR A 955 15.49 -4.08 -38.49
C THR A 955 14.73 -3.19 -39.50
N THR A 956 14.32 -3.72 -40.65
CA THR A 956 13.68 -2.99 -41.75
C THR A 956 12.20 -3.34 -41.96
N SER A 957 11.58 -4.05 -41.02
CA SER A 957 10.14 -4.34 -41.04
C SER A 957 9.31 -3.04 -41.00
N THR A 958 8.00 -3.13 -41.26
CA THR A 958 7.08 -2.07 -40.82
C THR A 958 7.17 -1.97 -39.30
N VAL A 959 7.31 -0.77 -38.75
CA VAL A 959 7.49 -0.60 -37.31
C VAL A 959 6.27 -1.14 -36.53
N ASP A 960 6.52 -1.79 -35.41
CA ASP A 960 5.46 -2.16 -34.47
C ASP A 960 4.85 -0.88 -33.84
N ILE A 961 3.56 -0.92 -33.47
CA ILE A 961 2.91 0.19 -32.76
C ILE A 961 3.23 0.09 -31.26
N GLY A 962 3.61 1.18 -30.63
CA GLY A 962 3.91 1.26 -29.19
C GLY A 962 5.39 1.46 -28.91
N PHE A 963 5.78 1.22 -27.65
CA PHE A 963 7.12 1.46 -27.11
C PHE A 963 8.05 0.27 -27.35
N HIS A 964 9.29 0.56 -27.74
CA HIS A 964 10.34 -0.41 -28.00
C HIS A 964 11.49 -0.27 -26.99
N TYR A 965 11.98 -1.42 -26.53
CA TYR A 965 13.23 -1.51 -25.77
C TYR A 965 14.42 -1.64 -26.72
N VAL A 966 15.61 -1.20 -26.30
CA VAL A 966 16.86 -1.57 -26.98
C VAL A 966 17.02 -3.09 -26.90
N ALA A 967 17.31 -3.76 -28.01
CA ALA A 967 17.52 -5.19 -28.02
C ALA A 967 18.78 -5.57 -27.22
N THR A 968 18.69 -6.61 -26.39
CA THR A 968 19.79 -7.09 -25.55
C THR A 968 20.35 -8.45 -25.97
N ASP A 969 21.55 -8.77 -25.49
CA ASP A 969 22.10 -10.12 -25.48
C ASP A 969 21.42 -11.00 -24.40
N ALA A 970 21.91 -12.24 -24.24
CA ALA A 970 21.42 -13.19 -23.24
C ALA A 970 21.74 -12.81 -21.78
N SER A 971 22.63 -11.83 -21.56
CA SER A 971 22.98 -11.27 -20.25
C SER A 971 22.18 -10.00 -19.93
N GLY A 972 21.29 -9.57 -20.84
CA GLY A 972 20.52 -8.35 -20.71
C GLY A 972 21.34 -7.08 -20.93
N ASN A 973 22.50 -7.15 -21.57
CA ASN A 973 23.26 -5.98 -22.03
C ASN A 973 22.80 -5.59 -23.43
N PRO A 974 22.72 -4.30 -23.80
CA PRO A 974 22.47 -3.89 -25.17
C PRO A 974 23.36 -4.65 -26.16
N GLN A 975 22.78 -5.11 -27.29
CA GLN A 975 23.53 -5.89 -28.27
C GLN A 975 24.72 -5.08 -28.82
N ASP A 976 25.84 -5.78 -28.93
CA ASP A 976 27.12 -5.34 -29.50
C ASP A 976 27.51 -6.45 -30.49
N CYS A 977 27.26 -6.22 -31.77
CA CYS A 977 27.35 -7.22 -32.83
C CYS A 977 28.79 -7.53 -33.24
N ASP A 978 29.69 -6.56 -33.13
CA ASP A 978 31.10 -6.73 -33.52
C ASP A 978 32.03 -7.02 -32.32
N GLY A 979 31.53 -6.84 -31.10
CA GLY A 979 32.16 -7.22 -29.84
C GLY A 979 33.26 -6.25 -29.39
N ASP A 980 33.20 -4.99 -29.82
CA ASP A 980 34.22 -3.98 -29.52
C ASP A 980 33.98 -3.20 -28.22
N GLY A 981 32.82 -3.41 -27.60
CA GLY A 981 32.40 -2.79 -26.35
C GLY A 981 31.45 -1.60 -26.51
N LEU A 982 31.14 -1.16 -27.73
CA LEU A 982 30.08 -0.20 -28.01
C LEU A 982 28.80 -0.92 -28.48
N PRO A 983 27.64 -0.63 -27.89
CA PRO A 983 26.40 -1.23 -28.36
C PRO A 983 25.94 -0.69 -29.72
N ASP A 984 25.30 -1.54 -30.53
CA ASP A 984 24.92 -1.19 -31.89
C ASP A 984 24.03 0.06 -31.99
N TYR A 985 23.09 0.24 -31.06
CA TYR A 985 22.19 1.40 -31.02
C TYR A 985 22.93 2.73 -30.72
N PHE A 986 24.11 2.61 -30.11
CA PHE A 986 24.98 3.73 -29.77
C PHE A 986 25.91 4.06 -30.92
N GLU A 987 26.31 3.06 -31.70
CA GLU A 987 27.13 3.25 -32.89
C GLU A 987 26.32 3.79 -34.06
N ASP A 988 25.16 3.19 -34.37
CA ASP A 988 24.14 3.74 -35.27
C ASP A 988 23.21 4.68 -34.48
N ARG A 989 23.67 5.93 -34.29
CA ARG A 989 23.00 6.91 -33.43
C ARG A 989 21.62 7.31 -33.92
N ASN A 990 21.43 7.31 -35.24
CA ASN A 990 20.16 7.67 -35.84
C ASN A 990 19.20 6.45 -35.97
N GLY A 991 19.73 5.23 -35.83
CA GLY A 991 18.97 3.99 -35.72
C GLY A 991 18.37 3.51 -37.05
N ASN A 992 18.96 3.89 -38.19
CA ASN A 992 18.44 3.57 -39.52
C ASN A 992 18.97 2.24 -40.09
N GLY A 993 19.91 1.59 -39.42
CA GLY A 993 20.55 0.34 -39.83
C GLY A 993 21.67 0.51 -40.86
N THR A 994 22.15 1.73 -41.10
CA THR A 994 23.24 2.05 -42.01
C THR A 994 24.29 2.90 -41.32
N VAL A 995 25.57 2.67 -41.60
CA VAL A 995 26.66 3.46 -41.00
C VAL A 995 26.77 4.79 -41.73
N ASP A 996 26.43 5.87 -41.04
CA ASP A 996 26.49 7.22 -41.58
C ASP A 996 27.77 7.98 -41.19
N SER A 997 28.00 9.13 -41.82
CA SER A 997 29.15 9.99 -41.50
C SER A 997 29.09 10.48 -40.05
N GLY A 998 30.06 10.06 -39.23
CA GLY A 998 30.14 10.42 -37.81
C GLY A 998 29.69 9.32 -36.85
N GLU A 999 29.24 8.18 -37.39
CA GLU A 999 28.92 6.95 -36.66
C GLU A 999 30.09 5.94 -36.77
N THR A 1000 30.14 4.98 -35.85
CA THR A 1000 31.05 3.82 -35.94
C THR A 1000 30.30 2.60 -36.50
N ASN A 1001 31.03 1.62 -37.02
CA ASN A 1001 30.42 0.49 -37.71
C ASN A 1001 30.11 -0.69 -36.78
N TRP A 1002 28.84 -0.79 -36.36
CA TRP A 1002 28.32 -1.88 -35.53
C TRP A 1002 28.42 -3.30 -36.10
N GLN A 1003 28.80 -3.45 -37.38
CA GLN A 1003 29.03 -4.75 -38.00
C GLN A 1003 30.51 -5.15 -38.05
N SER A 1004 31.43 -4.21 -37.83
CA SER A 1004 32.85 -4.49 -37.93
C SER A 1004 33.69 -3.51 -37.12
N SER A 1005 34.39 -4.05 -36.12
CA SER A 1005 35.28 -3.26 -35.27
C SER A 1005 36.43 -2.64 -36.08
N GLU A 1006 36.50 -1.31 -36.09
CA GLU A 1006 37.53 -0.56 -36.82
C GLU A 1006 38.95 -0.78 -36.26
N ASN A 1007 39.07 -1.32 -35.03
CA ASN A 1007 40.35 -1.54 -34.34
C ASN A 1007 40.75 -3.02 -34.21
N GLY A 1008 39.94 -3.96 -34.73
CA GLY A 1008 40.25 -5.40 -34.67
C GLY A 1008 40.32 -5.98 -33.26
N THR A 1009 39.80 -5.28 -32.25
CA THR A 1009 39.76 -5.74 -30.85
C THR A 1009 38.56 -6.63 -30.62
N THR A 1010 38.64 -7.87 -31.09
CA THR A 1010 37.67 -8.90 -30.70
C THR A 1010 38.01 -9.41 -29.29
N GLY A 1011 37.22 -9.04 -28.28
CA GLY A 1011 37.05 -9.87 -27.08
C GLY A 1011 38.12 -9.81 -25.96
N THR A 1012 38.75 -8.68 -25.66
CA THR A 1012 39.41 -8.48 -24.34
C THR A 1012 39.54 -7.00 -23.98
N ALA A 1013 39.38 -6.67 -22.69
CA ALA A 1013 39.45 -5.31 -22.15
C ALA A 1013 40.79 -4.62 -22.49
N GLY A 1014 40.80 -3.82 -23.56
CA GLY A 1014 41.94 -3.05 -24.04
C GLY A 1014 41.74 -1.56 -23.82
N LEU A 1015 42.64 -0.97 -23.03
CA LEU A 1015 42.93 0.44 -22.81
C LEU A 1015 42.12 1.48 -23.65
N GLN A 1016 41.26 2.26 -22.99
CA GLN A 1016 40.67 3.47 -23.55
C GLN A 1016 41.73 4.58 -23.68
N VAL A 1017 42.00 5.03 -24.91
CA VAL A 1017 42.66 6.32 -25.18
C VAL A 1017 41.64 7.23 -25.84
N PHE A 1018 41.01 8.13 -25.06
CA PHE A 1018 40.26 9.24 -25.62
C PHE A 1018 41.25 10.27 -26.17
N THR A 1019 41.42 10.33 -27.49
CA THR A 1019 41.95 11.54 -28.13
C THR A 1019 40.76 12.42 -28.47
N ARG A 1020 40.57 13.48 -27.70
CA ARG A 1020 39.52 14.49 -27.94
C ARG A 1020 39.90 15.28 -29.19
N LEU A 1021 39.06 15.27 -30.23
CA LEU A 1021 39.14 16.30 -31.27
C LEU A 1021 38.58 17.60 -30.66
N GLU A 1022 39.44 18.63 -30.67
CA GLU A 1022 39.19 19.99 -30.15
C GLU A 1022 38.01 20.70 -30.82
#